data_AF-A0A5B9MGN9-F1
#
_entry.id   AF-A0A5B9MGN9-F1
#
_cell.length_a   1.000
_cell.length_b   1.000
_cell.length_c   1.000
_cell.angle_alpha   90.00
_cell.angle_beta   90.00
_cell.angle_gamma   90.00
#
_symmetry.space_group_name_H-M   'P 1'
#
loop_
_entity.id
_entity.type
_entity.pdbx_description
1 polymer ?
#
loop_
_entity_poly.entity_id
_entity_poly.type
_entity_poly.pdbx_seq_one_letter_code
_entity_poly.pdbx_strand_id
1 'polypeptide(L)'
;MTDIDPRQKHIWIGCLVALAIAVAALLILKQPVPTPEQTDRSAVADVQTVTGFYVSLAALDVEENERAASVLDQLVKEQPGEPALWANLAVAKLRLNDLAAAEQALNNALSQLPRSRELLILKAQLLKSAGQIPEAIKTLRTVHSEWPENIQVAFELSTLLDQPNTDAADQERLGLLANILARTPGNLRVRCEYARLAATLSDQERLDQVIGSFETLGQDWTALQRSQLDQASKAAKDRDYRQAAVALTFFENVVKPLPLYRDSLDELGVLSVTAVGTPVRSLLALSMPSSEFSPADKALRFTPTDSLGKAARHDFTWAVKQPVERCSTLLSLAGDTLHIQESAALPFPGYPADNAGPNLAWADLNYDFQNDLIFAGLRGCQIFLSQPSGEYTALESDLELFDRPWARVWCTDFEADGDLDLLLSDGVGDLQCVLNNGDNQFLPFPQIPTVPGVIAVNEIDFDLDGDVDLVSLDRHGDLSVWTNARGGHFDLQTIDAIGECVAIAVADLDGNGRYEVLCFTGQGELFSAEFGGQQWSVARILRSDFDIGREATESLVPGFLTTADLDNNGAIDVVASVAGQTQVWLKDRGELWLPLPSVLETQVTSVIDMDCDGLLDIVGKTNDGMQLWKNESRAGYRWHTIGPKATRADGDKRINPFGIGGRIEIRAGNTVQSRTIDSPRIHFGLGNHSQIDVARIVWPNGTSQAEFELAENTSSLAVQRLKGSCPWVFTFDGTQYRFIKDFLWRSPLGLRINAQDTAGITQTEDRIKIPSDALAQRDGEYEIRITAELWETHFFDHVSLLAIDHRRDTEIFVDESFVPQKAPRGEILVGSATQQLLNLTDSNGAAVDEVLSENDGEYADHFPLGPYQGLTQEHWIEFSFPRDAIADGEILLIGHGWIYPTDSSLNVAISQNDSIRPHGLVLEQLMADGNWKALRDDLGFPAGKHKDMIIVLDSQELSSETRYRLRTNMEVYWDSLRWSFRLADQAFTQTQLAMTSSQLHGRGFSKLQPIDRRRPDTPIYEVTSRTPQWMDLEGYYTRYGDVGVLLQAVDDRYVIMNAGDELRLRFSAKPNWTGLLSAKSLVNLRANVATFARRWIPGAFHALTSVATSTQHSPANLPGIGTDGADKKRTFVLVGDGWVKDGDFNTTFSRTVRPLPSHSSIHGSSPYDAPGNNQPLPPLADDPVYLQHQADWQVFHTRYITPQAFQQKLIRHDRSSFPSVEK
;
A
#
# COMPACT_ATOMS: atom_id res chain seq x y z
N MET A 1 -7.59 93.06 -6.79
CA MET A 1 -6.76 91.83 -6.65
C MET A 1 -7.69 90.66 -6.91
N THR A 2 -8.11 90.46 -8.16
CA THR A 2 -7.39 90.03 -9.38
C THR A 2 -7.69 88.56 -9.63
N ASP A 3 -8.61 88.36 -10.57
CA ASP A 3 -8.73 87.23 -11.51
C ASP A 3 -7.73 86.11 -11.31
N ILE A 4 -8.21 85.01 -10.71
CA ILE A 4 -7.58 83.70 -10.88
C ILE A 4 -8.28 83.04 -12.06
N ASP A 5 -7.50 82.82 -13.12
CA ASP A 5 -7.86 82.13 -14.36
C ASP A 5 -8.68 80.85 -14.08
N PRO A 6 -9.84 80.64 -14.74
CA PRO A 6 -10.64 79.42 -14.57
C PRO A 6 -9.85 78.13 -14.84
N ARG A 7 -8.77 78.16 -15.65
CA ARG A 7 -7.87 77.02 -15.82
C ARG A 7 -7.07 76.69 -14.56
N GLN A 8 -6.68 77.69 -13.77
CA GLN A 8 -6.01 77.47 -12.49
C GLN A 8 -6.96 76.93 -11.43
N LYS A 9 -8.26 77.26 -11.49
CA LYS A 9 -9.27 76.66 -10.58
C LYS A 9 -9.38 75.14 -10.76
N HIS A 10 -9.34 74.64 -11.99
CA HIS A 10 -9.34 73.20 -12.25
C HIS A 10 -8.06 72.51 -11.82
N ILE A 11 -6.91 73.19 -11.91
CA ILE A 11 -5.64 72.67 -11.39
C ILE A 11 -5.65 72.63 -9.87
N TRP A 12 -6.16 73.66 -9.19
CA TRP A 12 -6.27 73.67 -7.73
C TRP A 12 -7.27 72.63 -7.21
N ILE A 13 -8.41 72.44 -7.89
CA ILE A 13 -9.36 71.37 -7.58
C ILE A 13 -8.72 70.00 -7.86
N GLY A 14 -7.99 69.84 -8.96
CA GLY A 14 -7.26 68.62 -9.29
C GLY A 14 -6.17 68.29 -8.25
N CYS A 15 -5.42 69.29 -7.79
CA CYS A 15 -4.42 69.13 -6.74
C CYS A 15 -5.07 68.85 -5.38
N LEU A 16 -6.22 69.45 -5.05
CA LEU A 16 -6.96 69.15 -3.82
C LEU A 16 -7.57 67.74 -3.84
N VAL A 17 -8.06 67.29 -5.00
CA VAL A 17 -8.56 65.92 -5.19
C VAL A 17 -7.40 64.93 -5.15
N ALA A 18 -6.27 65.22 -5.79
CA ALA A 18 -5.08 64.38 -5.72
C ALA A 18 -4.51 64.33 -4.30
N LEU A 19 -4.52 65.44 -3.56
CA LEU A 19 -4.10 65.49 -2.15
C LEU A 19 -5.10 64.73 -1.26
N ALA A 20 -6.41 64.85 -1.51
CA ALA A 20 -7.42 64.08 -0.78
C ALA A 20 -7.32 62.58 -1.06
N ILE A 21 -7.03 62.18 -2.31
CA ILE A 21 -6.76 60.78 -2.70
C ILE A 21 -5.46 60.30 -2.07
N ALA A 22 -4.39 61.12 -2.06
CA ALA A 22 -3.12 60.76 -1.44
C ALA A 22 -3.26 60.64 0.09
N VAL A 23 -4.05 61.51 0.73
CA VAL A 23 -4.35 61.43 2.17
C VAL A 23 -5.26 60.25 2.47
N ALA A 24 -6.27 59.95 1.63
CA ALA A 24 -7.09 58.75 1.76
C ALA A 24 -6.27 57.47 1.57
N ALA A 25 -5.35 57.44 0.59
CA ALA A 25 -4.41 56.34 0.37
C ALA A 25 -3.44 56.21 1.55
N LEU A 26 -2.92 57.31 2.10
CA LEU A 26 -2.09 57.30 3.32
C LEU A 26 -2.88 56.88 4.56
N LEU A 27 -4.18 57.16 4.64
CA LEU A 27 -5.06 56.72 5.72
C LEU A 27 -5.47 55.25 5.57
N ILE A 28 -5.60 54.75 4.34
CA ILE A 28 -5.82 53.33 4.01
C ILE A 28 -4.53 52.53 4.26
N LEU A 29 -3.36 53.07 3.91
CA LEU A 29 -2.05 52.49 4.21
C LEU A 29 -1.63 52.63 5.68
N LYS A 30 -2.28 53.51 6.45
CA LYS A 30 -2.12 53.65 7.91
C LYS A 30 -3.23 52.97 8.71
N GLN A 31 -4.24 52.37 8.08
CA GLN A 31 -5.03 51.40 8.81
C GLN A 31 -4.08 50.24 9.14
N PRO A 32 -3.95 49.83 10.41
CA PRO A 32 -3.27 48.60 10.70
C PRO A 32 -4.05 47.53 9.91
N VAL A 33 -3.44 46.99 8.86
CA VAL A 33 -3.76 45.62 8.47
C VAL A 33 -3.68 44.85 9.78
N PRO A 34 -4.72 44.11 10.20
CA PRO A 34 -4.53 43.18 11.30
C PRO A 34 -3.45 42.24 10.82
N THR A 35 -2.21 42.48 11.24
CA THR A 35 -1.19 41.46 11.24
C THR A 35 -1.84 40.29 11.96
N PRO A 36 -1.83 39.07 11.39
CA PRO A 36 -2.08 37.89 12.19
C PRO A 36 -1.26 38.09 13.46
N GLU A 37 -1.82 37.82 14.63
CA GLU A 37 -0.98 37.66 15.82
C GLU A 37 0.08 36.64 15.43
N GLN A 38 1.27 37.12 15.02
CA GLN A 38 2.48 36.36 15.14
C GLN A 38 2.55 36.18 16.64
N THR A 39 2.08 35.03 17.11
CA THR A 39 2.53 34.52 18.40
C THR A 39 4.03 34.69 18.36
N ASP A 40 4.54 35.59 19.19
CA ASP A 40 5.97 35.80 19.33
C ASP A 40 6.50 34.47 19.86
N ARG A 41 6.94 33.57 18.96
CA ARG A 41 7.40 32.20 19.25
C ARG A 41 8.78 32.25 19.90
N SER A 42 8.94 33.12 20.90
CA SER A 42 10.19 33.39 21.58
C SER A 42 10.65 32.21 22.43
N ALA A 43 9.72 31.31 22.79
CA ALA A 43 10.00 30.08 23.52
C ALA A 43 10.18 28.91 22.53
N VAL A 44 11.35 28.29 22.57
CA VAL A 44 11.67 27.04 21.85
C VAL A 44 11.11 25.87 22.66
N ALA A 45 10.49 24.91 21.98
CA ALA A 45 10.01 23.70 22.63
C ALA A 45 11.19 22.88 23.19
N ASP A 46 11.00 22.30 24.38
CA ASP A 46 11.98 21.35 24.91
C ASP A 46 11.98 20.04 24.09
N VAL A 47 13.08 19.29 24.22
CA VAL A 47 13.28 18.05 23.45
C VAL A 47 12.18 17.03 23.74
N GLN A 48 11.70 16.91 24.99
CA GLN A 48 10.64 15.97 25.36
C GLN A 48 9.33 16.28 24.65
N THR A 49 8.98 17.57 24.53
CA THR A 49 7.81 18.05 23.81
C THR A 49 7.92 17.75 22.33
N VAL A 50 9.08 18.01 21.73
CA VAL A 50 9.35 17.75 20.31
C VAL A 50 9.29 16.25 20.01
N THR A 51 10.00 15.44 20.79
CA THR A 51 9.98 13.98 20.70
C THR A 51 8.56 13.45 20.83
N GLY A 52 7.87 13.79 21.91
CA GLY A 52 6.52 13.31 22.16
C GLY A 52 5.53 13.77 21.08
N PHE A 53 5.66 15.00 20.57
CA PHE A 53 4.86 15.52 19.47
C PHE A 53 5.05 14.69 18.20
N TYR A 54 6.30 14.39 17.82
CA TYR A 54 6.58 13.60 16.61
C TYR A 54 6.32 12.11 16.77
N VAL A 55 6.55 11.52 17.94
CA VAL A 55 6.11 10.15 18.26
C VAL A 55 4.60 10.06 18.11
N SER A 56 3.87 11.06 18.60
CA SER A 56 2.42 11.11 18.45
C SER A 56 2.01 11.31 16.99
N LEU A 57 2.71 12.13 16.21
CA LEU A 57 2.47 12.27 14.77
C LEU A 57 2.76 10.97 14.02
N ALA A 58 3.87 10.30 14.32
CA ALA A 58 4.23 9.02 13.72
C ALA A 58 3.18 7.96 14.07
N ALA A 59 2.80 7.86 15.34
CA ALA A 59 1.71 7.01 15.80
C ALA A 59 0.38 7.38 15.15
N LEU A 60 0.09 8.65 14.86
CA LEU A 60 -1.08 9.06 14.07
C LEU A 60 -0.93 8.70 12.58
N ASP A 61 0.29 8.67 12.04
CA ASP A 61 0.56 8.38 10.62
C ASP A 61 0.44 6.88 10.32
N VAL A 62 0.84 6.02 11.28
CA VAL A 62 0.68 4.55 11.25
C VAL A 62 -0.51 4.05 12.10
N GLU A 63 -1.30 4.97 12.62
CA GLU A 63 -2.56 4.73 13.35
C GLU A 63 -2.51 3.86 14.60
N GLU A 64 -1.39 3.92 15.30
CA GLU A 64 -1.32 3.66 16.73
C GLU A 64 -2.01 4.80 17.51
N ASN A 65 -3.29 5.06 17.22
CA ASN A 65 -4.06 6.19 17.77
C ASN A 65 -4.17 6.13 19.31
N GLU A 66 -4.15 4.93 19.90
CA GLU A 66 -4.08 4.74 21.35
C GLU A 66 -2.74 5.20 21.92
N ARG A 67 -1.61 4.86 21.26
CA ARG A 67 -0.28 5.35 21.63
C ARG A 67 -0.22 6.86 21.50
N ALA A 68 -0.67 7.40 20.36
CA ALA A 68 -0.73 8.85 20.15
C ALA A 68 -1.55 9.53 21.25
N ALA A 69 -2.76 9.03 21.54
CA ALA A 69 -3.59 9.58 22.60
C ALA A 69 -2.92 9.49 23.98
N SER A 70 -2.26 8.38 24.31
CA SER A 70 -1.55 8.19 25.57
C SER A 70 -0.40 9.18 25.74
N VAL A 71 0.45 9.32 24.71
CA VAL A 71 1.58 10.25 24.70
C VAL A 71 1.08 11.69 24.78
N LEU A 72 0.07 12.05 23.98
CA LEU A 72 -0.51 13.40 23.99
C LEU A 72 -1.22 13.72 25.30
N ASP A 73 -1.91 12.76 25.94
CA ASP A 73 -2.55 12.92 27.25
C ASP A 73 -1.53 13.22 28.36
N GLN A 74 -0.27 12.78 28.22
CA GLN A 74 0.83 13.17 29.09
C GLN A 74 1.36 14.56 28.72
N LEU A 75 1.68 14.79 27.45
CA LEU A 75 2.27 16.04 26.98
C LEU A 75 1.39 17.26 27.27
N VAL A 76 0.07 17.15 27.12
CA VAL A 76 -0.84 18.27 27.42
C VAL A 76 -0.90 18.62 28.91
N LYS A 77 -0.45 17.73 29.81
CA LYS A 77 -0.32 18.03 31.26
C LYS A 77 1.00 18.72 31.56
N GLU A 78 2.05 18.36 30.83
CA GLU A 78 3.40 18.91 30.99
C GLU A 78 3.53 20.29 30.30
N GLN A 79 2.99 20.40 29.08
CA GLN A 79 2.95 21.62 28.26
C GLN A 79 1.51 22.01 27.91
N PRO A 80 0.68 22.38 28.89
CA PRO A 80 -0.72 22.72 28.65
C PRO A 80 -0.90 23.95 27.76
N GLY A 81 0.12 24.80 27.66
CA GLY A 81 0.15 26.04 26.87
C GLY A 81 0.49 25.89 25.39
N GLU A 82 0.67 24.66 24.88
CA GLU A 82 0.94 24.39 23.46
C GLU A 82 -0.32 23.81 22.77
N PRO A 83 -1.03 24.61 21.96
CA PRO A 83 -2.31 24.21 21.39
C PRO A 83 -2.22 23.08 20.36
N ALA A 84 -1.06 22.87 19.72
CA ALA A 84 -0.88 21.77 18.77
C ALA A 84 -1.01 20.40 19.46
N LEU A 85 -0.57 20.27 20.71
CA LEU A 85 -0.70 19.03 21.49
C LEU A 85 -2.18 18.69 21.73
N TRP A 86 -2.97 19.68 22.16
CA TRP A 86 -4.41 19.54 22.34
C TRP A 86 -5.15 19.25 21.03
N ALA A 87 -4.72 19.86 19.92
CA ALA A 87 -5.27 19.63 18.60
C ALA A 87 -5.02 18.20 18.12
N ASN A 88 -3.78 17.71 18.24
CA ASN A 88 -3.44 16.34 17.88
C ASN A 88 -4.12 15.32 18.81
N LEU A 89 -4.33 15.67 20.08
CA LEU A 89 -5.11 14.83 21.00
C LEU A 89 -6.56 14.75 20.53
N ALA A 90 -7.14 15.86 20.07
CA ALA A 90 -8.46 15.86 19.48
C ALA A 90 -8.54 14.98 18.23
N VAL A 91 -7.51 15.01 17.37
CA VAL A 91 -7.41 14.11 16.20
C VAL A 91 -7.33 12.64 16.64
N ALA A 92 -6.48 12.31 17.62
CA ALA A 92 -6.36 10.94 18.13
C ALA A 92 -7.68 10.42 18.70
N LYS A 93 -8.36 11.22 19.56
CA LYS A 93 -9.67 10.85 20.13
C LYS A 93 -10.76 10.76 19.06
N LEU A 94 -10.74 11.65 18.07
CA LEU A 94 -11.67 11.61 16.93
C LEU A 94 -11.50 10.32 16.12
N ARG A 95 -10.26 9.88 15.89
CA ARG A 95 -9.95 8.62 15.19
C ARG A 95 -10.31 7.37 16.00
N LEU A 96 -10.19 7.45 17.32
CA LEU A 96 -10.71 6.46 18.28
C LEU A 96 -12.24 6.52 18.45
N ASN A 97 -12.95 7.32 17.63
CA ASN A 97 -14.41 7.48 17.66
C ASN A 97 -14.96 8.03 18.99
N ASP A 98 -14.13 8.74 19.76
CA ASP A 98 -14.54 9.47 20.97
C ASP A 98 -14.74 10.96 20.65
N LEU A 99 -15.90 11.26 20.05
CA LEU A 99 -16.26 12.63 19.64
C LEU A 99 -16.29 13.61 20.81
N ALA A 100 -16.68 13.16 22.01
CA ALA A 100 -16.79 14.02 23.18
C ALA A 100 -15.41 14.42 23.70
N ALA A 101 -14.48 13.46 23.83
CA ALA A 101 -13.11 13.76 24.21
C ALA A 101 -12.39 14.59 23.13
N ALA A 102 -12.65 14.32 21.86
CA ALA A 102 -12.12 15.11 20.76
C ALA A 102 -12.57 16.57 20.82
N GLU A 103 -13.87 16.81 21.02
CA GLU A 103 -14.42 18.15 21.17
C GLU A 103 -13.82 18.88 22.39
N GLN A 104 -13.69 18.18 23.52
CA GLN A 104 -13.08 18.74 24.72
C GLN A 104 -11.62 19.16 24.48
N ALA A 105 -10.80 18.28 23.91
CA ALA A 105 -9.40 18.57 23.61
C ALA A 105 -9.27 19.75 22.64
N LEU A 106 -10.09 19.78 21.58
CA LEU A 106 -10.07 20.88 20.61
C LEU A 106 -10.52 22.21 21.24
N ASN A 107 -11.51 22.19 22.12
CA ASN A 107 -11.94 23.39 22.84
C ASN A 107 -10.83 23.93 23.76
N ASN A 108 -9.99 23.05 24.34
CA ASN A 108 -8.80 23.50 25.08
C ASN A 108 -7.80 24.19 24.16
N ALA A 109 -7.53 23.65 22.97
CA ALA A 109 -6.64 24.28 21.99
C ALA A 109 -7.16 25.66 21.55
N LEU A 110 -8.45 25.72 21.19
CA LEU A 110 -9.11 26.96 20.77
C LEU A 110 -9.26 27.99 21.89
N SER A 111 -9.29 27.58 23.16
CA SER A 111 -9.30 28.53 24.28
C SER A 111 -8.00 29.33 24.39
N GLN A 112 -6.90 28.76 23.88
CA GLN A 112 -5.57 29.35 23.89
C GLN A 112 -5.29 30.13 22.60
N LEU A 113 -5.62 29.57 21.44
CA LEU A 113 -5.47 30.20 20.13
C LEU A 113 -6.81 30.21 19.37
N PRO A 114 -7.78 31.06 19.76
CA PRO A 114 -9.11 31.07 19.17
C PRO A 114 -9.15 31.50 17.70
N ARG A 115 -8.09 32.17 17.23
CA ARG A 115 -7.91 32.60 15.84
C ARG A 115 -6.79 31.84 15.12
N SER A 116 -6.48 30.60 15.53
CA SER A 116 -5.59 29.74 14.74
C SER A 116 -6.36 29.14 13.56
N ARG A 117 -5.81 29.33 12.37
CA ARG A 117 -6.31 28.74 11.11
C ARG A 117 -6.39 27.22 11.21
N GLU A 118 -5.32 26.58 11.65
CA GLU A 118 -5.19 25.11 11.76
C GLU A 118 -6.26 24.54 12.69
N LEU A 119 -6.48 25.18 13.85
CA LEU A 119 -7.48 24.74 14.83
C LEU A 119 -8.92 24.94 14.35
N LEU A 120 -9.18 26.03 13.63
CA LEU A 120 -10.51 26.29 13.08
C LEU A 120 -10.84 25.35 11.90
N ILE A 121 -9.84 24.95 11.10
CA ILE A 121 -9.99 23.88 10.10
C ILE A 121 -10.33 22.56 10.80
N LEU A 122 -9.56 22.17 11.82
CA LEU A 122 -9.83 20.95 12.59
C LEU A 122 -11.23 20.98 13.25
N LYS A 123 -11.68 22.15 13.70
CA LYS A 123 -13.06 22.34 14.19
C LYS A 123 -14.10 22.08 13.11
N ALA A 124 -13.91 22.61 11.90
CA ALA A 124 -14.81 22.34 10.79
C ALA A 124 -14.84 20.84 10.45
N GLN A 125 -13.69 20.17 10.48
CA GLN A 125 -13.59 18.72 10.27
C GLN A 125 -14.32 17.92 11.35
N LEU A 126 -14.15 18.27 12.63
CA LEU A 126 -14.85 17.62 13.74
C LEU A 126 -16.37 17.84 13.64
N LEU A 127 -16.83 19.06 13.35
CA LEU A 127 -18.23 19.38 13.13
C LEU A 127 -18.81 18.58 11.95
N LYS A 128 -18.04 18.43 10.86
CA LYS A 128 -18.41 17.61 9.71
C LYS A 128 -18.55 16.13 10.11
N SER A 129 -17.59 15.58 10.84
CA SER A 129 -17.66 14.19 11.35
C SER A 129 -18.81 13.96 12.33
N ALA A 130 -19.21 14.99 13.08
CA ALA A 130 -20.39 14.98 13.95
C ALA A 130 -21.73 15.22 13.20
N GLY A 131 -21.70 15.40 11.87
CA GLY A 131 -22.89 15.67 11.05
C GLY A 131 -23.43 17.11 11.16
N GLN A 132 -22.70 18.03 11.81
CA GLN A 132 -23.08 19.43 12.03
C GLN A 132 -22.63 20.33 10.87
N ILE A 133 -23.04 19.99 9.65
CA ILE A 133 -22.60 20.66 8.42
C ILE A 133 -22.81 22.18 8.42
N PRO A 134 -23.96 22.75 8.87
CA PRO A 134 -24.16 24.20 8.86
C PRO A 134 -23.12 24.97 9.70
N GLU A 135 -22.73 24.42 10.85
CA GLU A 135 -21.70 25.05 11.71
C GLU A 135 -20.30 24.84 11.14
N ALA A 136 -20.03 23.72 10.45
CA ALA A 136 -18.78 23.52 9.72
C ALA A 136 -18.61 24.58 8.61
N ILE A 137 -19.65 24.81 7.79
CA ILE A 137 -19.66 25.86 6.75
C ILE A 137 -19.41 27.24 7.36
N LYS A 138 -20.10 27.58 8.45
CA LYS A 138 -19.92 28.86 9.14
C LYS A 138 -18.50 29.03 9.68
N THR A 139 -17.91 27.96 10.20
CA THR A 139 -16.52 27.96 10.66
C THR A 139 -15.56 28.20 9.49
N LEU A 140 -15.68 27.45 8.40
CA LEU A 140 -14.84 27.63 7.21
C LEU A 140 -15.00 29.00 6.54
N ARG A 141 -16.20 29.59 6.50
CA ARG A 141 -16.42 30.97 6.04
C ARG A 141 -15.60 31.97 6.86
N THR A 142 -15.56 31.77 8.17
CA THR A 142 -14.77 32.61 9.07
C THR A 142 -13.28 32.48 8.74
N VAL A 143 -12.78 31.25 8.62
CA VAL A 143 -11.38 30.98 8.22
C VAL A 143 -11.06 31.61 6.87
N HIS A 144 -11.90 31.41 5.86
CA HIS A 144 -11.68 31.98 4.53
C HIS A 144 -11.68 33.52 4.53
N SER A 145 -12.51 34.16 5.37
CA SER A 145 -12.53 35.62 5.48
C SER A 145 -11.26 36.19 6.11
N GLU A 146 -10.58 35.44 6.97
CA GLU A 146 -9.34 35.84 7.63
C GLU A 146 -8.09 35.47 6.81
N TRP A 147 -8.11 34.32 6.11
CA TRP A 147 -7.03 33.82 5.24
C TRP A 147 -7.52 33.53 3.81
N PRO A 148 -7.89 34.56 3.04
CA PRO A 148 -8.47 34.42 1.70
C PRO A 148 -7.48 33.86 0.66
N GLU A 149 -6.19 33.77 0.99
CA GLU A 149 -5.14 33.15 0.19
C GLU A 149 -5.06 31.63 0.31
N ASN A 150 -5.66 31.04 1.35
CA ASN A 150 -5.61 29.60 1.55
C ASN A 150 -6.59 28.89 0.59
N ILE A 151 -6.05 28.36 -0.50
CA ILE A 151 -6.84 27.70 -1.56
C ILE A 151 -7.48 26.39 -1.09
N GLN A 152 -6.87 25.67 -0.14
CA GLN A 152 -7.42 24.44 0.44
C GLN A 152 -8.72 24.73 1.20
N VAL A 153 -8.73 25.75 2.07
CA VAL A 153 -9.93 26.18 2.81
C VAL A 153 -11.01 26.67 1.87
N ALA A 154 -10.64 27.46 0.85
CA ALA A 154 -11.59 27.94 -0.15
C ALA A 154 -12.25 26.78 -0.91
N PHE A 155 -11.47 25.75 -1.26
CA PHE A 155 -11.95 24.57 -1.96
C PHE A 155 -12.81 23.66 -1.06
N GLU A 156 -12.41 23.43 0.18
CA GLU A 156 -13.19 22.66 1.15
C GLU A 156 -14.54 23.34 1.47
N LEU A 157 -14.52 24.67 1.67
CA LEU A 157 -15.73 25.46 1.84
C LEU A 157 -16.64 25.37 0.62
N SER A 158 -16.07 25.50 -0.58
CA SER A 158 -16.82 25.35 -1.84
C SER A 158 -17.47 23.97 -1.95
N THR A 159 -16.78 22.91 -1.50
CA THR A 159 -17.29 21.54 -1.48
C THR A 159 -18.44 21.37 -0.48
N LEU A 160 -18.35 21.93 0.74
CA LEU A 160 -19.44 21.85 1.72
C LEU A 160 -20.66 22.68 1.31
N LEU A 161 -20.46 23.80 0.62
CA LEU A 161 -21.53 24.65 0.11
C LEU A 161 -22.35 24.02 -1.04
N ASP A 162 -21.93 22.87 -1.57
CA ASP A 162 -22.72 22.10 -2.53
C ASP A 162 -23.94 21.43 -1.85
N GLN A 163 -23.86 21.13 -0.55
CA GLN A 163 -24.92 20.39 0.16
C GLN A 163 -26.24 21.16 0.37
N PRO A 164 -26.25 22.47 0.72
CA PRO A 164 -27.47 23.25 0.88
C PRO A 164 -28.31 23.41 -0.39
N ASN A 165 -27.72 23.23 -1.58
CA ASN A 165 -28.35 23.34 -2.90
C ASN A 165 -29.22 24.61 -3.05
N THR A 166 -28.60 25.79 -2.90
CA THR A 166 -29.27 27.11 -3.02
C THR A 166 -28.48 28.04 -3.94
N ASP A 167 -29.17 28.88 -4.71
CA ASP A 167 -28.54 29.87 -5.60
C ASP A 167 -27.51 30.76 -4.89
N ALA A 168 -27.76 31.12 -3.63
CA ALA A 168 -26.82 31.94 -2.85
C ALA A 168 -25.52 31.18 -2.51
N ALA A 169 -25.63 29.89 -2.18
CA ALA A 169 -24.46 29.04 -1.94
C ALA A 169 -23.68 28.81 -3.24
N ASP A 170 -24.35 28.59 -4.36
CA ASP A 170 -23.69 28.40 -5.66
C ASP A 170 -22.98 29.67 -6.15
N GLN A 171 -23.53 30.85 -5.92
CA GLN A 171 -22.84 32.11 -6.23
C GLN A 171 -21.59 32.31 -5.35
N GLU A 172 -21.65 31.94 -4.06
CA GLU A 172 -20.49 31.97 -3.17
C GLU A 172 -19.41 30.98 -3.62
N ARG A 173 -19.79 29.74 -3.95
CA ARG A 173 -18.91 28.72 -4.51
C ARG A 173 -18.19 29.20 -5.77
N LEU A 174 -18.93 29.83 -6.69
CA LEU A 174 -18.36 30.37 -7.92
C LEU A 174 -17.31 31.45 -7.63
N GLY A 175 -17.55 32.31 -6.64
CA GLY A 175 -16.57 33.30 -6.17
C GLY A 175 -15.32 32.67 -5.57
N LEU A 176 -15.47 31.63 -4.75
CA LEU A 176 -14.35 30.89 -4.15
C LEU A 176 -13.47 30.23 -5.21
N LEU A 177 -14.08 29.52 -6.15
CA LEU A 177 -13.39 28.84 -7.25
C LEU A 177 -12.66 29.85 -8.17
N ALA A 178 -13.27 31.00 -8.45
CA ALA A 178 -12.61 32.08 -9.20
C ALA A 178 -11.35 32.63 -8.49
N ASN A 179 -11.41 32.82 -7.16
CA ASN A 179 -10.26 33.27 -6.37
C ASN A 179 -9.12 32.23 -6.43
N ILE A 180 -9.45 30.94 -6.33
CA ILE A 180 -8.45 29.88 -6.48
C ILE A 180 -7.80 29.95 -7.87
N LEU A 181 -8.57 30.01 -8.96
CA LEU A 181 -8.03 30.09 -10.33
C LEU A 181 -7.22 31.36 -10.61
N ALA A 182 -7.49 32.46 -9.91
CA ALA A 182 -6.68 33.67 -10.01
C ALA A 182 -5.28 33.49 -9.41
N ARG A 183 -5.12 32.56 -8.47
CA ARG A 183 -3.86 32.24 -7.77
C ARG A 183 -3.13 31.06 -8.40
N THR A 184 -3.88 30.04 -8.80
CA THR A 184 -3.38 28.84 -9.48
C THR A 184 -4.07 28.68 -10.84
N PRO A 185 -3.69 29.49 -11.86
CA PRO A 185 -4.31 29.41 -13.18
C PRO A 185 -4.12 28.04 -13.85
N GLY A 186 -3.10 27.27 -13.48
CA GLY A 186 -2.89 25.91 -13.98
C GLY A 186 -3.84 24.86 -13.40
N ASN A 187 -4.57 25.16 -12.32
CA ASN A 187 -5.31 24.16 -11.55
C ASN A 187 -6.54 23.64 -12.31
N LEU A 188 -6.40 22.47 -12.93
CA LEU A 188 -7.38 21.88 -13.83
C LEU A 188 -8.62 21.37 -13.08
N ARG A 189 -8.46 20.81 -11.87
CA ARG A 189 -9.58 20.38 -11.00
C ARG A 189 -10.54 21.52 -10.71
N VAL A 190 -10.02 22.66 -10.23
CA VAL A 190 -10.85 23.82 -9.90
C VAL A 190 -11.48 24.40 -11.16
N ARG A 191 -10.76 24.39 -12.29
CA ARG A 191 -11.26 24.92 -13.56
C ARG A 191 -12.44 24.13 -14.09
N CYS A 192 -12.39 22.79 -14.01
CA CYS A 192 -13.51 21.91 -14.35
C CYS A 192 -14.74 22.19 -13.48
N GLU A 193 -14.54 22.29 -12.15
CA GLU A 193 -15.64 22.59 -11.23
C GLU A 193 -16.24 23.99 -11.46
N TYR A 194 -15.39 25.00 -11.74
CA TYR A 194 -15.82 26.35 -12.07
C TYR A 194 -16.68 26.38 -13.34
N ALA A 195 -16.26 25.66 -14.39
CA ALA A 195 -17.01 25.55 -15.63
C ALA A 195 -18.38 24.88 -15.41
N ARG A 196 -18.39 23.76 -14.70
CA ARG A 196 -19.62 23.02 -14.37
C ARG A 196 -20.60 23.90 -13.61
N LEU A 197 -20.13 24.64 -12.62
CA LEU A 197 -20.96 25.53 -11.82
C LEU A 197 -21.47 26.74 -12.61
N ALA A 198 -20.64 27.34 -13.47
CA ALA A 198 -21.06 28.42 -14.37
C ALA A 198 -22.19 27.96 -15.31
N ALA A 199 -22.09 26.73 -15.84
CA ALA A 199 -23.16 26.12 -16.62
C ALA A 199 -24.43 25.92 -15.77
N THR A 200 -24.35 25.32 -14.58
CA THR A 200 -25.51 25.14 -13.68
C THR A 200 -26.22 26.47 -13.37
N LEU A 201 -25.45 27.54 -13.17
CA LEU A 201 -25.96 28.89 -12.91
C LEU A 201 -26.43 29.65 -14.16
N SER A 202 -26.34 29.04 -15.36
CA SER A 202 -26.68 29.67 -16.64
C SER A 202 -25.88 30.97 -16.91
N ASP A 203 -24.64 31.05 -16.42
CA ASP A 203 -23.75 32.21 -16.57
C ASP A 203 -22.92 32.07 -17.85
N GLN A 204 -23.50 32.52 -18.98
CA GLN A 204 -22.90 32.36 -20.31
C GLN A 204 -21.52 33.00 -20.44
N GLU A 205 -21.31 34.20 -19.88
CA GLU A 205 -20.06 34.95 -20.04
C GLU A 205 -18.89 34.21 -19.40
N ARG A 206 -19.08 33.75 -18.15
CA ARG A 206 -18.06 32.97 -17.43
C ARG A 206 -17.86 31.59 -18.03
N LEU A 207 -18.95 30.94 -18.48
CA LEU A 207 -18.90 29.65 -19.14
C LEU A 207 -18.08 29.70 -20.44
N ASP A 208 -18.28 30.72 -21.28
CA ASP A 208 -17.50 30.91 -22.51
C ASP A 208 -16.03 31.20 -22.17
N GLN A 209 -15.76 32.03 -21.16
CA GLN A 209 -14.40 32.37 -20.73
C GLN A 209 -13.63 31.13 -20.25
N VAL A 210 -14.23 30.31 -19.38
CA VAL A 210 -13.57 29.11 -18.86
C VAL A 210 -13.46 28.02 -19.93
N ILE A 211 -14.43 27.85 -20.82
CA ILE A 211 -14.31 26.90 -21.94
C ILE A 211 -13.14 27.30 -22.85
N GLY A 212 -13.02 28.58 -23.22
CA GLY A 212 -11.89 29.04 -24.04
C GLY A 212 -10.52 28.87 -23.38
N SER A 213 -10.47 28.89 -22.04
CA SER A 213 -9.21 28.69 -21.32
C SER A 213 -8.69 27.26 -21.35
N PHE A 214 -9.57 26.26 -21.54
CA PHE A 214 -9.15 24.87 -21.69
C PHE A 214 -8.34 24.65 -22.97
N GLU A 215 -8.56 25.44 -24.04
CA GLU A 215 -7.78 25.37 -25.27
C GLU A 215 -6.29 25.72 -25.05
N THR A 216 -5.99 26.55 -24.04
CA THR A 216 -4.61 26.92 -23.70
C THR A 216 -3.91 25.83 -22.88
N LEU A 217 -4.63 25.18 -21.96
CA LEU A 217 -4.09 24.09 -21.13
C LEU A 217 -4.04 22.75 -21.88
N GLY A 218 -4.86 22.61 -22.93
CA GLY A 218 -5.08 21.37 -23.65
C GLY A 218 -4.34 21.22 -24.97
N GLN A 219 -3.20 21.88 -25.15
CA GLN A 219 -2.44 21.79 -26.41
C GLN A 219 -2.03 20.36 -26.74
N ASP A 220 -1.73 19.54 -25.73
CA ASP A 220 -1.30 18.15 -25.88
C ASP A 220 -2.43 17.15 -25.60
N TRP A 221 -3.67 17.61 -25.46
CA TRP A 221 -4.81 16.73 -25.20
C TRP A 221 -5.14 15.83 -26.39
N THR A 222 -5.51 14.60 -26.05
CA THR A 222 -5.94 13.55 -26.97
C THR A 222 -7.23 13.93 -27.71
N ALA A 223 -7.53 13.20 -28.79
CA ALA A 223 -8.76 13.41 -29.56
C ALA A 223 -10.04 13.27 -28.71
N LEU A 224 -10.03 12.39 -27.71
CA LEU A 224 -11.14 12.24 -26.76
C LEU A 224 -11.39 13.51 -25.95
N GLN A 225 -10.34 14.01 -25.28
CA GLN A 225 -10.43 15.18 -24.41
C GLN A 225 -10.91 16.41 -25.19
N ARG A 226 -10.40 16.57 -26.42
CA ARG A 226 -10.87 17.60 -27.36
C ARG A 226 -12.33 17.40 -27.74
N SER A 227 -12.74 16.18 -28.09
CA SER A 227 -14.14 15.86 -28.43
C SER A 227 -15.10 16.16 -27.27
N GLN A 228 -14.74 15.81 -26.03
CA GLN A 228 -15.57 16.11 -24.85
C GLN A 228 -15.65 17.61 -24.57
N LEU A 229 -14.52 18.32 -24.71
CA LEU A 229 -14.51 19.79 -24.63
C LEU A 229 -15.36 20.42 -25.73
N ASP A 230 -15.31 19.91 -26.96
CA ASP A 230 -16.08 20.39 -28.10
C ASP A 230 -17.58 20.21 -27.87
N GLN A 231 -18.00 19.09 -27.25
CA GLN A 231 -19.39 18.87 -26.86
C GLN A 231 -19.86 19.87 -25.82
N ALA A 232 -19.04 20.14 -24.79
CA ALA A 232 -19.31 21.18 -23.82
C ALA A 232 -19.40 22.57 -24.46
N SER A 233 -18.44 22.90 -25.34
CA SER A 233 -18.40 24.14 -26.11
C SER A 233 -19.63 24.32 -27.00
N LYS A 234 -20.08 23.25 -27.67
CA LYS A 234 -21.28 23.26 -28.50
C LYS A 234 -22.54 23.48 -27.65
N ALA A 235 -22.71 22.72 -26.57
CA ALA A 235 -23.87 22.87 -25.69
C ALA A 235 -23.93 24.28 -25.05
N ALA A 236 -22.78 24.83 -24.67
CA ALA A 236 -22.66 26.21 -24.18
C ALA A 236 -23.06 27.24 -25.24
N LYS A 237 -22.60 27.08 -26.50
CA LYS A 237 -23.00 27.96 -27.63
C LYS A 237 -24.49 27.88 -27.94
N ASP A 238 -25.06 26.69 -27.84
CA ASP A 238 -26.49 26.44 -28.03
C ASP A 238 -27.35 26.91 -26.83
N ARG A 239 -26.70 27.40 -25.75
CA ARG A 239 -27.32 27.79 -24.47
C ARG A 239 -28.11 26.66 -23.80
N ASP A 240 -27.75 25.41 -24.08
CA ASP A 240 -28.24 24.25 -23.35
C ASP A 240 -27.35 24.02 -22.13
N TYR A 241 -27.60 24.83 -21.09
CA TYR A 241 -26.78 24.83 -19.87
C TYR A 241 -26.79 23.50 -19.12
N ARG A 242 -27.90 22.76 -19.17
CA ARG A 242 -27.99 21.42 -18.58
C ARG A 242 -27.06 20.48 -19.33
N GLN A 243 -27.13 20.47 -20.66
CA GLN A 243 -26.26 19.64 -21.47
C GLN A 243 -24.79 20.07 -21.37
N ALA A 244 -24.51 21.37 -21.23
CA ALA A 244 -23.17 21.89 -21.04
C ALA A 244 -22.57 21.44 -19.70
N ALA A 245 -23.33 21.50 -18.60
CA ALA A 245 -22.88 21.00 -17.29
C ALA A 245 -22.59 19.49 -17.34
N VAL A 246 -23.46 18.70 -17.99
CA VAL A 246 -23.27 17.26 -18.21
C VAL A 246 -22.02 16.98 -19.04
N ALA A 247 -21.83 17.70 -20.15
CA ALA A 247 -20.66 17.57 -21.01
C ALA A 247 -19.36 17.97 -20.29
N LEU A 248 -19.41 18.98 -19.42
CA LEU A 248 -18.26 19.39 -18.60
C LEU A 248 -17.90 18.36 -17.53
N THR A 249 -18.88 17.63 -16.98
CA THR A 249 -18.60 16.46 -16.12
C THR A 249 -17.92 15.35 -16.90
N PHE A 250 -18.36 15.05 -18.13
CA PHE A 250 -17.68 14.08 -18.99
C PHE A 250 -16.26 14.53 -19.37
N PHE A 251 -16.10 15.81 -19.71
CA PHE A 251 -14.81 16.41 -19.99
C PHE A 251 -13.86 16.30 -18.78
N GLU A 252 -14.33 16.64 -17.58
CA GLU A 252 -13.54 16.49 -16.37
C GLU A 252 -13.05 15.05 -16.20
N ASN A 253 -13.94 14.07 -16.37
CA ASN A 253 -13.59 12.65 -16.22
C ASN A 253 -12.54 12.15 -17.23
N VAL A 254 -12.43 12.77 -18.41
CA VAL A 254 -11.39 12.38 -19.37
C VAL A 254 -10.06 13.10 -19.13
N VAL A 255 -10.03 14.13 -18.27
CA VAL A 255 -8.79 14.82 -17.90
C VAL A 255 -8.25 14.44 -16.52
N LYS A 256 -9.01 13.79 -15.63
CA LYS A 256 -8.48 13.41 -14.30
C LYS A 256 -7.25 12.48 -14.33
N PRO A 257 -7.08 11.57 -15.31
CA PRO A 257 -5.85 10.76 -15.42
C PRO A 257 -4.61 11.55 -15.84
N LEU A 258 -4.74 12.81 -16.28
CA LEU A 258 -3.60 13.60 -16.73
C LEU A 258 -2.71 13.99 -15.54
N PRO A 259 -1.37 14.00 -15.69
CA PRO A 259 -0.44 14.50 -14.67
C PRO A 259 -0.85 15.87 -14.11
N LEU A 260 -1.18 16.81 -15.00
CA LEU A 260 -1.63 18.16 -14.63
C LEU A 260 -2.85 18.16 -13.68
N TYR A 261 -3.77 17.20 -13.82
CA TYR A 261 -4.93 17.11 -12.92
C TYR A 261 -4.55 16.53 -11.55
N ARG A 262 -3.60 15.59 -11.50
CA ARG A 262 -3.05 15.06 -10.24
C ARG A 262 -2.32 16.16 -9.46
N ASP A 263 -1.45 16.91 -10.14
CA ASP A 263 -0.77 18.08 -9.57
C ASP A 263 -1.79 19.10 -9.03
N SER A 264 -2.92 19.26 -9.72
CA SER A 264 -4.01 20.13 -9.28
C SER A 264 -4.67 19.66 -7.97
N LEU A 265 -4.75 18.36 -7.71
CA LEU A 265 -5.28 17.81 -6.44
C LEU A 265 -4.26 18.00 -5.31
N ASP A 266 -2.98 17.84 -5.59
CA ASP A 266 -1.89 18.09 -4.65
C ASP A 266 -1.83 19.55 -4.21
N GLU A 267 -1.96 20.49 -5.15
CA GLU A 267 -2.05 21.92 -4.86
C GLU A 267 -3.20 22.26 -3.90
N LEU A 268 -4.29 21.50 -3.95
CA LEU A 268 -5.48 21.69 -3.10
C LEU A 268 -5.36 21.01 -1.73
N GLY A 269 -4.30 20.23 -1.48
CA GLY A 269 -4.12 19.49 -0.23
C GLY A 269 -5.18 18.41 0.00
N VAL A 270 -5.75 17.85 -1.07
CA VAL A 270 -6.73 16.75 -0.99
C VAL A 270 -5.97 15.44 -0.80
N LEU A 271 -5.57 15.17 0.46
CA LEU A 271 -4.72 14.02 0.79
C LEU A 271 -5.48 12.69 0.73
N SER A 272 -6.76 12.65 1.03
CA SER A 272 -7.63 11.48 0.78
C SER A 272 -9.04 11.89 1.18
N VAL A 273 -10.05 11.42 0.45
CA VAL A 273 -11.46 11.70 0.77
C VAL A 273 -11.90 11.01 2.08
N THR A 274 -11.04 10.17 2.68
CA THR A 274 -11.34 9.31 3.84
C THR A 274 -10.63 9.69 5.14
N ALA A 275 -9.59 10.53 5.10
CA ALA A 275 -8.80 10.86 6.28
C ALA A 275 -9.62 11.65 7.32
N VAL A 276 -9.82 11.06 8.51
CA VAL A 276 -10.56 11.69 9.61
C VAL A 276 -9.62 12.49 10.50
N GLY A 277 -9.77 13.83 10.50
CA GLY A 277 -8.97 14.76 11.28
C GLY A 277 -7.53 14.87 10.77
N THR A 278 -7.14 16.08 10.37
CA THR A 278 -5.77 16.37 9.94
C THR A 278 -4.90 16.70 11.16
N PRO A 279 -3.84 15.91 11.46
CA PRO A 279 -2.90 16.27 12.52
C PRO A 279 -2.27 17.63 12.23
N VAL A 280 -2.15 18.45 13.26
CA VAL A 280 -1.34 19.67 13.24
C VAL A 280 0.12 19.23 13.30
N ARG A 281 0.86 19.42 12.21
CA ARG A 281 2.24 18.93 12.05
C ARG A 281 3.34 19.89 12.55
N SER A 282 2.96 21.05 13.07
CA SER A 282 3.87 22.02 13.67
C SER A 282 3.34 22.53 15.00
N LEU A 283 4.23 22.83 15.94
CA LEU A 283 3.84 23.55 17.16
C LEU A 283 3.29 24.94 16.80
N LEU A 284 2.29 25.38 17.56
CA LEU A 284 1.54 26.61 17.29
C LEU A 284 1.97 27.77 18.20
N ALA A 285 2.31 27.49 19.46
CA ALA A 285 2.79 28.49 20.42
C ALA A 285 4.31 28.48 20.56
N LEU A 286 4.92 27.29 20.48
CA LEU A 286 6.36 27.09 20.58
C LEU A 286 7.01 27.06 19.18
N SER A 287 8.28 27.46 19.10
CA SER A 287 9.11 27.20 17.93
C SER A 287 9.71 25.80 18.00
N MET A 288 9.78 25.14 16.84
CA MET A 288 10.54 23.89 16.71
C MET A 288 12.03 24.21 16.76
N PRO A 289 12.85 23.45 17.50
CA PRO A 289 14.28 23.50 17.30
C PRO A 289 14.60 23.03 15.87
N SER A 290 15.59 23.65 15.24
CA SER A 290 16.19 23.11 14.02
C SER A 290 16.61 21.66 14.25
N SER A 291 16.46 20.81 13.23
CA SER A 291 17.19 19.54 13.24
C SER A 291 18.68 19.89 13.22
N GLU A 292 19.37 19.59 14.31
CA GLU A 292 20.79 19.86 14.45
C GLU A 292 21.48 18.61 14.93
N PHE A 293 22.44 18.16 14.14
CA PHE A 293 23.39 17.13 14.55
C PHE A 293 24.29 17.64 15.68
N SER A 294 24.93 16.73 16.39
CA SER A 294 26.02 17.12 17.28
C SER A 294 27.18 17.73 16.48
N PRO A 295 28.03 18.58 17.08
CA PRO A 295 29.21 19.09 16.37
C PRO A 295 30.11 17.94 15.93
N ALA A 296 30.74 18.09 14.76
CA ALA A 296 31.66 17.07 14.26
C ALA A 296 32.85 16.84 15.22
N ASP A 297 33.30 15.59 15.37
CA ASP A 297 34.49 15.26 16.15
C ASP A 297 35.76 15.69 15.40
N LYS A 298 36.19 16.93 15.65
CA LYS A 298 37.43 17.49 15.08
C LYS A 298 38.69 16.74 15.52
N ALA A 299 38.58 15.89 16.53
CA ALA A 299 39.63 15.00 17.01
C ALA A 299 39.55 13.59 16.42
N LEU A 300 38.55 13.26 15.60
CA LEU A 300 38.43 11.96 14.92
C LEU A 300 39.72 11.66 14.15
N ARG A 301 40.35 10.54 14.45
CA ARG A 301 41.50 10.02 13.70
C ARG A 301 41.26 8.54 13.43
N PHE A 302 41.89 8.09 12.36
CA PHE A 302 41.96 6.68 12.02
C PHE A 302 43.38 6.20 12.25
N THR A 303 43.55 5.17 13.08
CA THR A 303 44.86 4.58 13.36
C THR A 303 44.98 3.25 12.62
N PRO A 304 45.98 3.08 11.74
CA PRO A 304 46.18 1.83 11.04
C PRO A 304 46.60 0.75 12.04
N THR A 305 45.99 -0.43 11.96
CA THR A 305 46.48 -1.62 12.64
C THR A 305 47.71 -2.16 11.90
N ASP A 306 48.39 -3.14 12.50
CA ASP A 306 49.32 -3.97 11.73
C ASP A 306 48.57 -4.56 10.51
N SER A 307 49.31 -4.82 9.42
CA SER A 307 48.76 -5.59 8.29
C SER A 307 48.13 -6.87 8.83
N LEU A 308 46.98 -7.27 8.29
CA LEU A 308 46.05 -8.29 8.80
C LEU A 308 46.59 -9.75 8.83
N GLY A 309 47.83 -9.96 9.29
CA GLY A 309 48.51 -11.23 9.44
C GLY A 309 49.18 -11.77 8.16
N LYS A 310 50.20 -12.64 8.32
CA LYS A 310 50.90 -13.32 7.20
C LYS A 310 50.02 -14.33 6.43
N ALA A 311 48.84 -14.66 6.96
CA ALA A 311 47.88 -15.57 6.32
C ALA A 311 46.94 -14.83 5.35
N ALA A 312 46.71 -13.52 5.53
CA ALA A 312 46.06 -12.71 4.52
C ALA A 312 47.03 -12.50 3.36
N ARG A 313 46.78 -13.11 2.19
CA ARG A 313 47.51 -12.71 0.99
C ARG A 313 47.25 -11.22 0.72
N HIS A 314 48.26 -10.49 0.24
CA HIS A 314 48.17 -9.06 -0.11
C HIS A 314 47.15 -8.75 -1.23
N ASP A 315 46.53 -9.76 -1.84
CA ASP A 315 45.67 -9.64 -3.01
C ASP A 315 44.22 -10.07 -2.77
N PHE A 316 43.84 -10.56 -1.57
CA PHE A 316 42.44 -10.84 -1.24
C PHE A 316 42.10 -10.60 0.24
N THR A 317 41.39 -9.52 0.53
CA THR A 317 40.76 -9.25 1.82
C THR A 317 39.48 -8.45 1.61
N TRP A 318 38.40 -8.84 2.26
CA TRP A 318 37.09 -8.20 2.14
C TRP A 318 36.41 -8.05 3.49
N ALA A 319 35.64 -6.99 3.69
CA ALA A 319 34.82 -6.82 4.88
C ALA A 319 33.35 -7.14 4.56
N VAL A 320 32.72 -7.96 5.39
CA VAL A 320 31.33 -8.42 5.21
C VAL A 320 30.47 -7.91 6.37
N LYS A 321 29.41 -7.17 6.04
CA LYS A 321 28.39 -6.73 7.01
C LYS A 321 27.51 -7.94 7.37
N GLN A 322 27.63 -8.43 8.59
CA GLN A 322 26.82 -9.56 9.06
C GLN A 322 25.46 -9.08 9.61
N PRO A 323 24.43 -9.94 9.64
CA PRO A 323 23.18 -9.67 10.37
C PRO A 323 23.46 -9.20 11.81
N VAL A 324 22.56 -8.40 12.40
CA VAL A 324 22.77 -7.73 13.71
C VAL A 324 23.10 -8.69 14.85
N GLU A 325 22.79 -9.97 14.73
CA GLU A 325 23.14 -11.04 15.67
C GLU A 325 24.64 -11.36 15.71
N ARG A 326 25.44 -10.87 14.74
CA ARG A 326 26.88 -11.10 14.62
C ARG A 326 27.62 -9.81 14.25
N CYS A 327 28.90 -9.74 14.62
CA CYS A 327 29.78 -8.66 14.17
C CYS A 327 30.19 -8.83 12.72
N SER A 328 30.48 -7.69 12.10
CA SER A 328 31.10 -7.67 10.79
C SER A 328 32.40 -8.47 10.79
N THR A 329 32.70 -9.06 9.65
CA THR A 329 33.77 -10.04 9.55
C THR A 329 34.70 -9.69 8.41
N LEU A 330 35.99 -9.84 8.64
CA LEU A 330 37.00 -9.75 7.62
C LEU A 330 37.26 -11.14 7.05
N LEU A 331 37.10 -11.29 5.74
CA LEU A 331 37.40 -12.49 5.00
C LEU A 331 38.75 -12.32 4.30
N SER A 332 39.63 -13.31 4.41
CA SER A 332 40.85 -13.39 3.59
C SER A 332 41.08 -14.82 3.10
N LEU A 333 41.80 -14.99 2.00
CA LEU A 333 41.99 -16.29 1.33
C LEU A 333 43.47 -16.65 1.26
N ALA A 334 43.78 -17.87 1.67
CA ALA A 334 45.12 -18.46 1.58
C ALA A 334 45.04 -19.87 0.97
N GLY A 335 45.19 -19.95 -0.36
CA GLY A 335 45.01 -21.22 -1.08
C GLY A 335 43.54 -21.65 -1.09
N ASP A 336 43.26 -22.82 -0.54
CA ASP A 336 41.94 -23.45 -0.36
C ASP A 336 41.38 -23.23 1.06
N THR A 337 41.86 -22.20 1.75
CA THR A 337 41.44 -21.87 3.11
C THR A 337 40.88 -20.46 3.17
N LEU A 338 39.65 -20.34 3.68
CA LEU A 338 39.03 -19.07 4.05
C LEU A 338 39.36 -18.76 5.50
N HIS A 339 39.96 -17.60 5.72
CA HIS A 339 40.23 -17.05 7.03
C HIS A 339 39.16 -16.03 7.38
N ILE A 340 38.47 -16.29 8.50
CA ILE A 340 37.47 -15.42 9.11
C ILE A 340 38.15 -14.74 10.30
N GLN A 341 38.48 -13.46 10.14
CA GLN A 341 39.33 -12.72 11.08
C GLN A 341 40.65 -13.49 11.39
N GLU A 342 41.17 -13.37 12.61
CA GLU A 342 42.36 -14.12 13.07
C GLU A 342 42.02 -15.52 13.65
N SER A 343 40.74 -15.87 13.74
CA SER A 343 40.24 -16.87 14.68
C SER A 343 39.89 -18.22 14.05
N ALA A 344 39.42 -18.24 12.80
CA ALA A 344 38.92 -19.44 12.14
C ALA A 344 39.50 -19.57 10.73
N ALA A 345 39.97 -20.79 10.43
CA ALA A 345 40.38 -21.23 9.11
C ALA A 345 39.39 -22.31 8.67
N LEU A 346 38.57 -22.00 7.67
CA LEU A 346 37.54 -22.89 7.16
C LEU A 346 37.95 -23.40 5.78
N PRO A 347 37.64 -24.66 5.44
CA PRO A 347 37.76 -25.15 4.08
C PRO A 347 37.04 -24.22 3.10
N PHE A 348 37.73 -23.81 2.05
CA PHE A 348 37.18 -23.01 0.97
C PHE A 348 37.53 -23.67 -0.37
N PRO A 349 36.58 -23.80 -1.31
CA PRO A 349 36.84 -24.53 -2.56
C PRO A 349 37.95 -23.91 -3.44
N GLY A 350 38.35 -22.66 -3.16
CA GLY A 350 39.55 -22.03 -3.68
C GLY A 350 39.26 -20.70 -4.38
N TYR A 351 40.17 -19.72 -4.22
CA TYR A 351 40.07 -18.43 -4.90
C TYR A 351 40.53 -18.54 -6.36
N PRO A 352 39.82 -17.95 -7.34
CA PRO A 352 40.29 -17.92 -8.73
C PRO A 352 41.49 -16.98 -8.85
N ALA A 353 42.69 -17.54 -8.98
CA ALA A 353 43.96 -16.81 -8.87
C ALA A 353 44.18 -15.68 -9.90
N ASP A 354 43.38 -15.62 -10.97
CA ASP A 354 43.51 -14.68 -12.09
C ASP A 354 42.59 -13.44 -11.96
N ASN A 355 41.91 -13.25 -10.82
CA ASN A 355 41.03 -12.10 -10.56
C ASN A 355 41.83 -10.85 -10.17
N ALA A 356 41.91 -9.87 -11.08
CA ALA A 356 42.56 -8.58 -10.87
C ALA A 356 41.54 -7.50 -10.45
N GLY A 357 41.10 -7.49 -9.19
CA GLY A 357 40.30 -6.38 -8.61
C GLY A 357 39.02 -6.78 -7.87
N PRO A 358 38.30 -5.80 -7.28
CA PRO A 358 37.08 -6.02 -6.49
C PRO A 358 35.90 -6.38 -7.39
N ASN A 359 35.76 -7.67 -7.67
CA ASN A 359 34.71 -8.23 -8.50
C ASN A 359 33.87 -9.21 -7.67
N LEU A 360 33.45 -8.78 -6.49
CA LEU A 360 32.79 -9.62 -5.49
C LEU A 360 31.48 -8.96 -5.07
N ALA A 361 30.41 -9.74 -5.08
CA ALA A 361 29.17 -9.43 -4.39
C ALA A 361 28.92 -10.49 -3.30
N TRP A 362 28.07 -10.14 -2.35
CA TRP A 362 27.61 -11.08 -1.35
C TRP A 362 26.13 -10.80 -1.08
N ALA A 363 25.37 -11.87 -0.96
CA ALA A 363 23.93 -11.84 -0.81
C ALA A 363 23.51 -13.22 -0.30
N ASP A 364 22.41 -13.29 0.42
CA ASP A 364 21.77 -14.57 0.69
C ASP A 364 20.94 -14.96 -0.53
N LEU A 365 21.46 -15.89 -1.35
CA LEU A 365 20.85 -16.30 -2.62
C LEU A 365 19.86 -17.45 -2.45
N ASN A 366 19.92 -18.18 -1.34
CA ASN A 366 19.08 -19.38 -1.13
C ASN A 366 18.08 -19.21 0.02
N TYR A 367 18.07 -18.04 0.67
CA TYR A 367 17.15 -17.62 1.70
C TYR A 367 17.36 -18.34 3.05
N ASP A 368 18.60 -18.68 3.38
CA ASP A 368 18.94 -19.37 4.64
C ASP A 368 19.41 -18.42 5.77
N PHE A 369 19.30 -17.10 5.52
CA PHE A 369 19.82 -15.99 6.32
C PHE A 369 21.36 -16.01 6.49
N GLN A 370 22.06 -16.66 5.56
CA GLN A 370 23.51 -16.64 5.47
C GLN A 370 23.94 -16.02 4.15
N ASN A 371 24.99 -15.20 4.20
CA ASN A 371 25.47 -14.53 3.00
C ASN A 371 26.39 -15.45 2.19
N ASP A 372 26.03 -15.65 0.94
CA ASP A 372 26.82 -16.35 -0.08
C ASP A 372 27.85 -15.40 -0.71
N LEU A 373 28.86 -15.97 -1.39
CA LEU A 373 29.91 -15.22 -2.08
C LEU A 373 29.82 -15.40 -3.59
N ILE A 374 29.82 -14.29 -4.33
CA ILE A 374 29.71 -14.27 -5.79
C ILE A 374 30.92 -13.57 -6.40
N PHE A 375 31.72 -14.30 -7.17
CA PHE A 375 32.94 -13.79 -7.80
C PHE A 375 32.80 -13.66 -9.31
N ALA A 376 33.12 -12.49 -9.86
CA ALA A 376 33.23 -12.26 -11.30
C ALA A 376 34.71 -12.17 -11.74
N GLY A 377 35.07 -12.77 -12.87
CA GLY A 377 36.44 -12.74 -13.35
C GLY A 377 36.65 -13.29 -14.76
N LEU A 378 37.92 -13.43 -15.15
CA LEU A 378 38.31 -13.92 -16.49
C LEU A 378 37.82 -15.35 -16.78
N ARG A 379 37.51 -16.12 -15.74
CA ARG A 379 37.04 -17.50 -15.84
C ARG A 379 35.53 -17.65 -15.71
N GLY A 380 34.78 -16.56 -15.52
CA GLY A 380 33.36 -16.68 -15.26
C GLY A 380 32.84 -15.87 -14.08
N CYS A 381 31.55 -16.06 -13.82
CA CYS A 381 30.89 -15.79 -12.54
C CYS A 381 30.83 -17.10 -11.73
N GLN A 382 31.30 -17.11 -10.49
CA GLN A 382 31.35 -18.29 -9.62
C GLN A 382 30.69 -18.00 -8.28
N ILE A 383 29.79 -18.90 -7.85
CA ILE A 383 28.99 -18.75 -6.63
C ILE A 383 29.44 -19.78 -5.60
N PHE A 384 29.57 -19.34 -4.35
CA PHE A 384 29.89 -20.19 -3.21
C PHE A 384 28.83 -20.01 -2.12
N LEU A 385 28.09 -21.07 -1.84
CA LEU A 385 27.01 -21.07 -0.86
C LEU A 385 27.56 -21.25 0.55
N SER A 386 27.18 -20.36 1.46
CA SER A 386 27.49 -20.49 2.88
C SER A 386 26.73 -21.67 3.48
N GLN A 387 27.35 -22.37 4.41
CA GLN A 387 26.74 -23.48 5.15
C GLN A 387 26.54 -23.08 6.62
N PRO A 388 25.56 -23.66 7.34
CA PRO A 388 25.37 -23.40 8.78
C PRO A 388 26.62 -23.68 9.65
N SER A 389 27.54 -24.52 9.15
CA SER A 389 28.85 -24.78 9.77
C SER A 389 29.85 -23.61 9.64
N GLY A 390 29.56 -22.63 8.78
CA GLY A 390 30.44 -21.55 8.33
C GLY A 390 31.30 -21.89 7.09
N GLU A 391 31.30 -23.15 6.65
CA GLU A 391 32.03 -23.59 5.46
C GLU A 391 31.31 -23.12 4.18
N TYR A 392 32.03 -23.11 3.05
CA TYR A 392 31.47 -22.75 1.76
C TYR A 392 31.51 -23.94 0.78
N THR A 393 30.46 -24.10 0.00
CA THR A 393 30.41 -25.07 -1.09
C THR A 393 30.29 -24.35 -2.43
N ALA A 394 31.03 -24.81 -3.44
CA ALA A 394 30.90 -24.25 -4.79
C ALA A 394 29.57 -24.68 -5.38
N LEU A 395 28.81 -23.73 -5.92
CA LEU A 395 27.63 -24.01 -6.70
C LEU A 395 28.01 -24.18 -8.16
N GLU A 396 27.78 -25.38 -8.69
CA GLU A 396 27.93 -25.67 -10.10
C GLU A 396 26.66 -25.23 -10.85
N SER A 397 26.81 -24.56 -11.99
CA SER A 397 25.71 -24.13 -12.85
C SER A 397 26.08 -24.34 -14.31
N ASP A 398 25.12 -24.83 -15.10
CA ASP A 398 25.28 -25.04 -16.55
C ASP A 398 24.96 -23.77 -17.37
N LEU A 399 24.73 -22.63 -16.71
CA LEU A 399 24.39 -21.38 -17.37
C LEU A 399 25.60 -20.79 -18.11
N GLU A 400 25.55 -20.75 -19.45
CA GLU A 400 26.64 -20.23 -20.30
C GLU A 400 27.12 -18.81 -19.94
N LEU A 401 26.24 -17.97 -19.38
CA LEU A 401 26.63 -16.63 -18.91
C LEU A 401 27.68 -16.72 -17.80
N PHE A 402 27.63 -17.73 -16.93
CA PHE A 402 28.61 -17.90 -15.87
C PHE A 402 29.97 -18.35 -16.37
N ASP A 403 30.09 -18.89 -17.58
CA ASP A 403 31.38 -19.25 -18.18
C ASP A 403 32.08 -18.06 -18.87
N ARG A 404 31.38 -16.93 -19.04
CA ARG A 404 31.92 -15.75 -19.74
C ARG A 404 32.78 -14.89 -18.82
N PRO A 405 33.85 -14.25 -19.33
CA PRO A 405 34.61 -13.30 -18.56
C PRO A 405 33.75 -12.11 -18.08
N TRP A 406 33.75 -11.85 -16.78
CA TRP A 406 33.07 -10.70 -16.17
C TRP A 406 34.04 -9.85 -15.37
N ALA A 407 33.79 -8.54 -15.32
CA ALA A 407 34.59 -7.57 -14.57
C ALA A 407 33.91 -7.14 -13.27
N ARG A 408 32.59 -7.22 -13.15
CA ARG A 408 31.82 -6.78 -11.98
C ARG A 408 30.56 -7.63 -11.81
N VAL A 409 30.09 -7.68 -10.56
CA VAL A 409 28.82 -8.28 -10.17
C VAL A 409 28.16 -7.43 -9.08
N TRP A 410 26.84 -7.27 -9.15
CA TRP A 410 26.00 -6.67 -8.11
C TRP A 410 24.79 -7.57 -7.86
N CYS A 411 24.17 -7.44 -6.68
CA CYS A 411 22.94 -8.13 -6.34
C CYS A 411 21.80 -7.13 -6.17
N THR A 412 20.63 -7.43 -6.71
CA THR A 412 19.41 -6.61 -6.60
C THR A 412 18.19 -7.51 -6.82
N ASP A 413 17.06 -7.20 -6.21
CA ASP A 413 15.79 -7.89 -6.45
C ASP A 413 15.14 -7.25 -7.69
N PHE A 414 15.63 -7.64 -8.88
CA PHE A 414 15.45 -6.86 -10.12
C PHE A 414 13.99 -6.84 -10.58
N GLU A 415 13.27 -7.91 -10.29
CA GLU A 415 11.87 -8.13 -10.66
C GLU A 415 10.90 -8.13 -9.47
N ALA A 416 11.39 -7.79 -8.27
CA ALA A 416 10.61 -7.68 -7.04
C ALA A 416 9.87 -8.97 -6.67
N ASP A 417 10.46 -10.14 -6.93
CA ASP A 417 9.87 -11.45 -6.61
C ASP A 417 10.31 -12.00 -5.24
N GLY A 418 11.27 -11.32 -4.60
CA GLY A 418 11.78 -11.66 -3.29
C GLY A 418 13.10 -12.44 -3.31
N ASP A 419 13.66 -12.75 -4.48
CA ASP A 419 14.98 -13.35 -4.61
C ASP A 419 16.00 -12.29 -5.09
N LEU A 420 17.25 -12.37 -4.63
CA LEU A 420 18.31 -11.46 -5.09
C LEU A 420 18.93 -12.00 -6.39
N ASP A 421 18.81 -11.22 -7.46
CA ASP A 421 19.35 -11.49 -8.80
C ASP A 421 20.77 -10.96 -8.96
N LEU A 422 21.44 -11.34 -10.05
CA LEU A 422 22.80 -10.92 -10.35
C LEU A 422 22.86 -10.01 -11.57
N LEU A 423 23.47 -8.84 -11.40
CA LEU A 423 23.85 -7.94 -12.50
C LEU A 423 25.32 -8.14 -12.85
N LEU A 424 25.61 -8.57 -14.08
CA LEU A 424 26.97 -8.89 -14.56
C LEU A 424 27.42 -7.87 -15.61
N SER A 425 28.61 -7.31 -15.44
CA SER A 425 29.22 -6.39 -16.40
C SER A 425 30.66 -6.80 -16.74
N ASP A 426 31.01 -6.77 -18.02
CA ASP A 426 32.38 -6.94 -18.51
C ASP A 426 33.13 -5.58 -18.60
N GLY A 427 32.45 -4.48 -18.27
CA GLY A 427 32.97 -3.12 -18.34
C GLY A 427 33.14 -2.57 -19.76
N VAL A 428 32.60 -3.23 -20.79
CA VAL A 428 32.68 -2.78 -22.19
C VAL A 428 31.35 -2.94 -22.92
N GLY A 429 30.78 -4.15 -22.90
CA GLY A 429 29.49 -4.47 -23.48
C GLY A 429 28.33 -4.11 -22.56
N ASP A 430 27.15 -4.57 -22.95
CA ASP A 430 25.92 -4.30 -22.22
C ASP A 430 25.90 -5.07 -20.89
N LEU A 431 25.39 -4.41 -19.85
CA LEU A 431 25.03 -5.06 -18.59
C LEU A 431 24.15 -6.29 -18.88
N GLN A 432 24.32 -7.37 -18.12
CA GLN A 432 23.47 -8.56 -18.18
C GLN A 432 22.80 -8.77 -16.83
N CYS A 433 21.57 -9.26 -16.83
CA CYS A 433 20.86 -9.67 -15.62
C CYS A 433 20.66 -11.20 -15.65
N VAL A 434 20.96 -11.85 -14.53
CA VAL A 434 20.77 -13.27 -14.31
C VAL A 434 19.83 -13.43 -13.13
N LEU A 435 18.68 -14.03 -13.38
CA LEU A 435 17.67 -14.32 -12.37
C LEU A 435 18.11 -15.45 -11.46
N ASN A 436 17.80 -15.30 -10.18
CA ASN A 436 17.95 -16.33 -9.17
C ASN A 436 16.57 -16.88 -8.79
N ASN A 437 16.30 -18.15 -9.09
CA ASN A 437 14.97 -18.73 -8.84
C ASN A 437 14.77 -19.22 -7.39
N GLY A 438 15.66 -18.85 -6.47
CA GLY A 438 15.60 -19.20 -5.05
C GLY A 438 15.81 -20.69 -4.73
N ASP A 439 16.17 -21.51 -5.72
CA ASP A 439 16.43 -22.96 -5.63
C ASP A 439 17.83 -23.37 -6.11
N ASN A 440 18.74 -22.40 -6.14
CA ASN A 440 20.09 -22.48 -6.70
C ASN A 440 20.14 -22.66 -8.23
N GLN A 441 19.03 -22.49 -8.95
CA GLN A 441 19.02 -22.38 -10.40
C GLN A 441 19.04 -20.92 -10.85
N PHE A 442 19.70 -20.67 -11.98
CA PHE A 442 19.89 -19.35 -12.53
C PHE A 442 19.51 -19.30 -14.01
N LEU A 443 18.81 -18.25 -14.41
CA LEU A 443 18.34 -18.08 -15.79
C LEU A 443 18.70 -16.68 -16.32
N PRO A 444 18.99 -16.52 -17.62
CA PRO A 444 19.20 -15.20 -18.18
C PRO A 444 17.88 -14.41 -18.18
N PHE A 445 17.89 -13.16 -17.71
CA PHE A 445 16.72 -12.29 -17.85
C PHE A 445 16.54 -11.92 -19.33
N PRO A 446 15.33 -12.04 -19.90
CA PRO A 446 15.15 -11.97 -21.35
C PRO A 446 15.45 -10.59 -21.94
N GLN A 447 15.20 -9.48 -21.23
CA GLN A 447 15.45 -8.12 -21.74
C GLN A 447 15.75 -7.13 -20.61
N ILE A 448 16.90 -6.47 -20.66
CA ILE A 448 17.18 -5.26 -19.87
C ILE A 448 17.51 -4.08 -20.80
N PRO A 449 17.34 -2.82 -20.36
CA PRO A 449 17.84 -1.66 -21.07
C PRO A 449 19.31 -1.79 -21.49
N THR A 450 19.62 -1.41 -22.72
CA THR A 450 20.98 -1.43 -23.26
C THR A 450 21.80 -0.29 -22.66
N VAL A 451 22.62 -0.60 -21.67
CA VAL A 451 23.56 0.34 -21.05
C VAL A 451 24.97 -0.27 -21.09
N PRO A 452 25.81 0.15 -22.05
CA PRO A 452 27.13 -0.42 -22.24
C PRO A 452 28.13 0.10 -21.21
N GLY A 453 29.09 -0.73 -20.83
CA GLY A 453 30.27 -0.30 -20.10
C GLY A 453 30.02 0.07 -18.63
N VAL A 454 28.96 -0.44 -18.00
CA VAL A 454 28.64 -0.17 -16.59
C VAL A 454 29.76 -0.62 -15.66
N ILE A 455 30.18 0.25 -14.74
CA ILE A 455 31.24 0.01 -13.75
C ILE A 455 30.79 0.16 -12.28
N ALA A 456 29.62 0.76 -12.03
CA ALA A 456 28.98 0.81 -10.72
C ALA A 456 27.44 0.91 -10.85
N VAL A 457 26.72 0.35 -9.88
CA VAL A 457 25.24 0.40 -9.74
C VAL A 457 24.90 0.63 -8.27
N ASN A 458 23.94 1.51 -7.98
CA ASN A 458 23.34 1.70 -6.64
C ASN A 458 21.80 1.68 -6.76
N GLU A 459 21.14 1.19 -5.71
CA GLU A 459 19.67 1.21 -5.55
C GLU A 459 19.20 2.48 -4.83
N ILE A 460 18.11 3.07 -5.28
CA ILE A 460 17.54 4.31 -4.75
C ILE A 460 16.06 4.43 -5.13
N ASP A 461 15.20 4.95 -4.25
CA ASP A 461 13.84 5.40 -4.60
C ASP A 461 13.89 6.94 -4.69
N PHE A 462 14.30 7.47 -5.85
CA PHE A 462 14.66 8.90 -5.96
C PHE A 462 13.44 9.78 -6.23
N ASP A 463 12.41 9.25 -6.88
CA ASP A 463 11.15 9.95 -7.15
C ASP A 463 10.10 9.72 -6.06
N LEU A 464 10.38 8.84 -5.10
CA LEU A 464 9.59 8.54 -3.92
C LEU A 464 8.25 7.90 -4.30
N ASP A 465 8.23 7.16 -5.42
CA ASP A 465 7.06 6.42 -5.86
C ASP A 465 6.88 5.09 -5.09
N GLY A 466 7.92 4.67 -4.37
CA GLY A 466 7.97 3.48 -3.51
C GLY A 466 8.52 2.24 -4.21
N ASP A 467 9.00 2.37 -5.44
CA ASP A 467 9.68 1.35 -6.20
C ASP A 467 11.21 1.54 -6.15
N VAL A 468 11.96 0.44 -6.26
CA VAL A 468 13.43 0.49 -6.21
C VAL A 468 13.97 0.84 -7.60
N ASP A 469 14.46 2.07 -7.78
CA ASP A 469 15.17 2.50 -8.99
C ASP A 469 16.67 2.16 -8.90
N LEU A 470 17.35 2.25 -10.05
CA LEU A 470 18.81 2.08 -10.12
C LEU A 470 19.48 3.34 -10.66
N VAL A 471 20.67 3.63 -10.14
CA VAL A 471 21.61 4.56 -10.78
C VAL A 471 22.88 3.81 -11.16
N SER A 472 23.31 4.00 -12.40
CA SER A 472 24.48 3.34 -12.96
C SER A 472 25.51 4.36 -13.44
N LEU A 473 26.78 4.01 -13.27
CA LEU A 473 27.94 4.73 -13.80
C LEU A 473 28.61 3.87 -14.85
N ASP A 474 28.93 4.44 -16.00
CA ASP A 474 29.70 3.76 -17.06
C ASP A 474 31.20 4.09 -17.05
N ARG A 475 31.95 3.36 -17.88
CA ARG A 475 33.40 3.54 -18.10
C ARG A 475 33.79 4.88 -18.73
N HIS A 476 32.84 5.64 -19.24
CA HIS A 476 33.07 6.97 -19.82
C HIS A 476 32.84 8.08 -18.79
N GLY A 477 32.30 7.73 -17.62
CA GLY A 477 31.99 8.67 -16.55
C GLY A 477 30.56 9.19 -16.61
N ASP A 478 29.70 8.62 -17.46
CA ASP A 478 28.33 9.05 -17.64
C ASP A 478 27.40 8.33 -16.65
N LEU A 479 26.40 9.07 -16.14
CA LEU A 479 25.39 8.56 -15.21
C LEU A 479 24.06 8.32 -15.92
N SER A 480 23.52 7.14 -15.72
CA SER A 480 22.16 6.79 -16.15
C SER A 480 21.31 6.37 -14.96
N VAL A 481 20.07 6.85 -14.92
CA VAL A 481 19.05 6.51 -13.93
C VAL A 481 17.99 5.64 -14.59
N TRP A 482 17.57 4.61 -13.86
CA TRP A 482 16.68 3.56 -14.32
C TRP A 482 15.44 3.61 -13.44
N THR A 483 14.39 4.27 -13.92
CA THR A 483 13.12 4.36 -13.21
C THR A 483 12.40 3.03 -13.30
N ASN A 484 12.07 2.42 -12.18
CA ASN A 484 11.39 1.12 -12.12
C ASN A 484 9.92 1.28 -12.50
N ALA A 485 9.48 0.59 -13.55
CA ALA A 485 8.09 0.56 -14.03
C ALA A 485 7.33 -0.73 -13.60
N ARG A 486 7.93 -1.51 -12.68
CA ARG A 486 7.51 -2.84 -12.18
C ARG A 486 7.62 -3.98 -13.19
N GLY A 487 7.56 -5.20 -12.68
CA GLY A 487 7.62 -6.43 -13.48
C GLY A 487 8.91 -6.55 -14.30
N GLY A 488 10.04 -6.07 -13.74
CA GLY A 488 11.36 -6.07 -14.37
C GLY A 488 11.56 -5.07 -15.52
N HIS A 489 10.65 -4.08 -15.68
CA HIS A 489 10.77 -3.03 -16.70
C HIS A 489 11.35 -1.75 -16.11
N PHE A 490 12.31 -1.13 -16.81
CA PHE A 490 12.96 0.11 -16.40
C PHE A 490 13.00 1.13 -17.53
N ASP A 491 12.64 2.38 -17.22
CA ASP A 491 12.78 3.53 -18.11
C ASP A 491 14.11 4.25 -17.86
N LEU A 492 14.87 4.51 -18.91
CA LEU A 492 16.23 5.08 -18.79
C LEU A 492 16.23 6.60 -18.98
N GLN A 493 16.93 7.31 -18.09
CA GLN A 493 17.22 8.74 -18.18
C GLN A 493 18.73 8.99 -17.94
N THR A 494 19.27 10.07 -18.48
CA THR A 494 20.66 10.51 -18.21
C THR A 494 20.68 11.69 -17.25
N ILE A 495 21.68 11.75 -16.37
CA ILE A 495 21.95 12.95 -15.58
C ILE A 495 23.06 13.74 -16.27
N ASP A 496 22.67 14.79 -17.00
CA ASP A 496 23.62 15.66 -17.68
C ASP A 496 24.38 16.55 -16.65
N ALA A 497 25.61 16.99 -16.99
CA ALA A 497 26.38 18.06 -16.34
C ALA A 497 27.27 17.77 -15.11
N ILE A 498 27.61 16.51 -14.81
CA ILE A 498 28.42 16.16 -13.63
C ILE A 498 29.95 16.01 -13.90
N GLY A 499 30.36 15.73 -15.15
CA GLY A 499 31.78 15.53 -15.53
C GLY A 499 32.19 14.05 -15.55
N GLU A 500 33.50 13.76 -15.72
CA GLU A 500 34.03 12.38 -15.78
C GLU A 500 34.02 11.71 -14.39
N CYS A 501 32.88 11.13 -14.03
CA CYS A 501 32.69 10.40 -12.77
C CYS A 501 33.58 9.14 -12.71
N VAL A 502 34.13 8.85 -11.52
CA VAL A 502 34.91 7.62 -11.25
C VAL A 502 34.31 6.77 -10.14
N ALA A 503 33.38 7.32 -9.35
CA ALA A 503 32.63 6.62 -8.32
C ALA A 503 31.29 7.32 -8.03
N ILE A 504 30.30 6.54 -7.60
CA ILE A 504 28.97 7.01 -7.22
C ILE A 504 28.53 6.50 -5.85
N ALA A 505 27.70 7.27 -5.16
CA ALA A 505 27.01 6.89 -3.93
C ALA A 505 25.62 7.56 -3.90
N VAL A 506 24.76 7.13 -2.98
CA VAL A 506 23.43 7.74 -2.75
C VAL A 506 23.26 8.04 -1.27
N ALA A 507 22.77 9.23 -0.94
CA ALA A 507 22.54 9.61 0.46
C ALA A 507 21.52 10.74 0.55
N ASP A 508 20.80 10.79 1.66
CA ASP A 508 20.08 11.97 2.12
C ASP A 508 21.06 12.84 2.90
N LEU A 509 21.66 13.83 2.23
CA LEU A 509 22.74 14.63 2.82
C LEU A 509 22.25 15.61 3.87
N ASP A 510 21.06 16.19 3.71
CA ASP A 510 20.53 17.25 4.57
C ASP A 510 19.45 16.77 5.56
N GLY A 511 19.06 15.49 5.51
CA GLY A 511 18.06 14.89 6.38
C GLY A 511 16.62 15.24 5.99
N ASN A 512 16.38 15.64 4.74
CA ASN A 512 15.07 16.07 4.26
C ASN A 512 14.19 14.92 3.74
N GLY A 513 14.72 13.69 3.68
CA GLY A 513 14.05 12.49 3.20
C GLY A 513 14.09 12.26 1.68
N ARG A 514 14.80 13.12 0.92
CA ARG A 514 15.15 12.94 -0.49
C ARG A 514 16.60 12.50 -0.57
N TYR A 515 16.88 11.59 -1.50
CA TYR A 515 18.24 11.11 -1.72
C TYR A 515 18.86 11.86 -2.89
N GLU A 516 20.09 12.30 -2.70
CA GLU A 516 20.94 12.79 -3.77
C GLU A 516 21.77 11.65 -4.35
N VAL A 517 21.94 11.68 -5.67
CA VAL A 517 23.01 10.92 -6.35
C VAL A 517 24.30 11.70 -6.22
N LEU A 518 25.31 11.09 -5.61
CA LEU A 518 26.63 11.68 -5.44
C LEU A 518 27.58 11.10 -6.49
N CYS A 519 28.38 11.96 -7.10
CA CYS A 519 29.46 11.56 -7.99
C CYS A 519 30.79 12.19 -7.58
N PHE A 520 31.81 11.35 -7.49
CA PHE A 520 33.20 11.77 -7.33
C PHE A 520 33.93 11.65 -8.67
N THR A 521 34.63 12.70 -9.07
CA THR A 521 35.32 12.80 -10.36
C THR A 521 36.79 12.45 -10.25
N GLY A 522 37.40 12.07 -11.38
CA GLY A 522 38.85 11.85 -11.48
C GLY A 522 39.71 13.09 -11.22
N GLN A 523 39.10 14.27 -11.04
CA GLN A 523 39.75 15.54 -10.69
C GLN A 523 39.66 15.86 -9.19
N GLY A 524 39.05 14.98 -8.39
CA GLY A 524 38.92 15.16 -6.95
C GLY A 524 37.73 16.05 -6.56
N GLU A 525 36.75 16.22 -7.44
CA GLU A 525 35.54 17.00 -7.15
C GLU A 525 34.35 16.09 -6.84
N LEU A 526 33.53 16.48 -5.87
CA LEU A 526 32.29 15.80 -5.50
C LEU A 526 31.09 16.65 -5.90
N PHE A 527 30.17 16.06 -6.64
CA PHE A 527 28.90 16.64 -7.07
C PHE A 527 27.73 15.89 -6.44
N SER A 528 26.64 16.61 -6.17
CA SER A 528 25.33 16.05 -5.86
C SER A 528 24.35 16.35 -6.98
N ALA A 529 23.43 15.42 -7.23
CA ALA A 529 22.30 15.57 -8.12
C ALA A 529 21.02 15.23 -7.37
N GLU A 530 20.09 16.18 -7.32
CA GLU A 530 18.79 16.05 -6.66
C GLU A 530 17.67 16.05 -7.70
N PHE A 531 16.67 15.16 -7.53
CA PHE A 531 15.53 15.09 -8.42
C PHE A 531 14.40 16.03 -7.96
N GLY A 532 14.13 17.08 -8.73
CA GLY A 532 13.07 18.06 -8.47
C GLY A 532 11.68 17.66 -8.96
N GLY A 533 11.44 16.38 -9.27
CA GLY A 533 10.17 15.83 -9.76
C GLY A 533 10.01 15.81 -11.29
N GLN A 534 10.68 16.70 -12.02
CA GLN A 534 10.72 16.68 -13.49
C GLN A 534 12.12 16.78 -14.08
N GLN A 535 13.09 17.27 -13.30
CA GLN A 535 14.46 17.52 -13.75
C GLN A 535 15.44 17.32 -12.59
N TRP A 536 16.68 17.01 -12.95
CA TRP A 536 17.80 16.90 -12.03
C TRP A 536 18.49 18.27 -11.85
N SER A 537 18.73 18.66 -10.60
CA SER A 537 19.57 19.80 -10.26
C SER A 537 20.93 19.32 -9.75
N VAL A 538 21.99 19.77 -10.40
CA VAL A 538 23.38 19.36 -10.10
C VAL A 538 24.15 20.49 -9.44
N ALA A 539 24.87 20.18 -8.36
CA ALA A 539 25.74 21.11 -7.66
C ALA A 539 27.07 20.47 -7.25
N ARG A 540 28.18 21.19 -7.39
CA ARG A 540 29.48 20.78 -6.79
C ARG A 540 29.49 21.13 -5.32
N ILE A 541 29.69 20.14 -4.46
CA ILE A 541 29.61 20.29 -3.00
C ILE A 541 30.98 20.25 -2.32
N LEU A 542 31.93 19.44 -2.78
CA LEU A 542 33.26 19.29 -2.17
C LEU A 542 34.39 19.17 -3.21
N ARG A 543 35.63 19.38 -2.75
CA ARG A 543 36.86 19.13 -3.50
C ARG A 543 37.93 18.56 -2.58
N SER A 544 38.67 17.56 -3.04
CA SER A 544 39.78 16.93 -2.30
C SER A 544 41.02 17.82 -2.26
N ASP A 545 41.85 17.61 -1.23
CA ASP A 545 43.10 18.34 -1.01
C ASP A 545 44.29 17.73 -1.76
N PHE A 546 44.11 16.57 -2.40
CA PHE A 546 45.14 15.88 -3.18
C PHE A 546 44.97 16.11 -4.69
N ASP A 547 46.09 16.24 -5.41
CA ASP A 547 46.12 16.44 -6.86
C ASP A 547 46.31 15.11 -7.58
N ILE A 548 45.28 14.69 -8.31
CA ILE A 548 45.30 13.50 -9.15
C ILE A 548 45.95 13.92 -10.46
N GLY A 549 47.28 13.81 -10.54
CA GLY A 549 48.06 14.34 -11.67
C GLY A 549 47.51 13.91 -13.04
N ARG A 550 47.62 14.79 -14.06
CA ARG A 550 47.06 14.64 -15.43
C ARG A 550 47.27 13.29 -16.14
N GLU A 551 48.26 12.49 -15.76
CA GLU A 551 48.48 11.16 -16.36
C GLU A 551 47.50 10.10 -15.81
N ALA A 552 46.97 10.29 -14.60
CA ALA A 552 45.94 9.42 -14.00
C ALA A 552 44.56 9.62 -14.64
N THR A 553 44.27 10.79 -15.22
CA THR A 553 42.99 11.04 -15.93
C THR A 553 42.90 10.36 -17.30
N GLU A 554 44.00 9.84 -17.85
CA GLU A 554 44.00 9.19 -19.18
C GLU A 554 43.78 7.66 -19.12
N SER A 555 43.72 7.06 -17.91
CA SER A 555 43.38 5.66 -17.68
C SER A 555 42.45 5.56 -16.48
N LEU A 556 41.24 5.01 -16.65
CA LEU A 556 40.23 4.82 -15.58
C LEU A 556 40.87 4.35 -14.27
N VAL A 557 41.16 5.27 -13.37
CA VAL A 557 41.62 4.94 -12.03
C VAL A 557 40.40 4.54 -11.23
N PRO A 558 40.36 3.34 -10.64
CA PRO A 558 39.22 2.92 -9.85
C PRO A 558 39.03 3.89 -8.67
N GLY A 559 37.85 4.51 -8.60
CA GLY A 559 37.41 5.32 -7.48
C GLY A 559 36.63 4.50 -6.45
N PHE A 560 36.45 5.06 -5.25
CA PHE A 560 35.52 4.58 -4.23
C PHE A 560 34.83 5.79 -3.60
N LEU A 561 33.52 5.71 -3.42
CA LEU A 561 32.73 6.74 -2.75
C LEU A 561 31.71 6.05 -1.86
N THR A 562 31.64 6.47 -0.60
CA THR A 562 30.59 6.02 0.33
C THR A 562 30.26 7.13 1.32
N THR A 563 29.10 6.99 1.94
CA THR A 563 28.55 7.92 2.92
C THR A 563 28.16 7.18 4.18
N ALA A 564 28.60 7.67 5.33
CA ALA A 564 28.29 7.07 6.62
C ALA A 564 28.49 8.10 7.74
N ASP A 565 27.86 7.91 8.89
CA ASP A 565 28.11 8.74 10.09
C ASP A 565 29.30 8.15 10.85
N LEU A 566 30.50 8.70 10.66
CA LEU A 566 31.76 8.13 11.15
C LEU A 566 32.06 8.51 12.60
N ASP A 567 31.60 9.68 13.04
CA ASP A 567 31.81 10.15 14.41
C ASP A 567 30.57 9.97 15.31
N ASN A 568 29.50 9.42 14.76
CA ASN A 568 28.17 9.22 15.37
C ASN A 568 27.46 10.53 15.73
N ASN A 569 27.80 11.66 15.11
CA ASN A 569 27.22 12.95 15.47
C ASN A 569 25.76 13.13 15.03
N GLY A 570 25.26 12.23 14.16
CA GLY A 570 23.92 12.23 13.57
C GLY A 570 23.89 12.66 12.10
N ALA A 571 24.98 13.19 11.56
CA ALA A 571 25.11 13.67 10.19
C ALA A 571 25.79 12.63 9.29
N ILE A 572 25.52 12.68 7.99
CA ILE A 572 26.24 11.87 6.99
C ILE A 572 27.58 12.53 6.66
N ASP A 573 28.66 11.75 6.84
CA ASP A 573 30.01 12.08 6.40
C ASP A 573 30.30 11.45 5.03
N VAL A 574 31.33 11.96 4.34
CA VAL A 574 31.74 11.47 3.02
C VAL A 574 33.15 10.90 3.07
N VAL A 575 33.33 9.72 2.46
CA VAL A 575 34.63 9.09 2.22
C VAL A 575 34.82 8.90 0.72
N ALA A 576 35.82 9.56 0.13
CA ALA A 576 36.14 9.43 -1.28
C ALA A 576 37.61 9.02 -1.48
N SER A 577 37.84 8.01 -2.31
CA SER A 577 39.17 7.47 -2.62
C SER A 577 39.40 7.39 -4.11
N VAL A 578 40.61 7.72 -4.55
CA VAL A 578 41.07 7.51 -5.93
C VAL A 578 42.59 7.48 -5.93
N ALA A 579 43.17 6.63 -6.80
CA ALA A 579 44.62 6.50 -6.94
C ALA A 579 45.37 6.14 -5.63
N GLY A 580 44.72 5.43 -4.69
CA GLY A 580 45.33 5.08 -3.40
C GLY A 580 45.36 6.19 -2.35
N GLN A 581 44.71 7.32 -2.63
CA GLN A 581 44.55 8.42 -1.69
C GLN A 581 43.07 8.58 -1.31
N THR A 582 42.82 8.82 -0.03
CA THR A 582 41.47 8.96 0.52
C THR A 582 41.31 10.25 1.30
N GLN A 583 40.26 10.99 1.00
CA GLN A 583 39.80 12.12 1.80
C GLN A 583 38.50 11.74 2.52
N VAL A 584 38.43 12.11 3.80
CA VAL A 584 37.23 12.02 4.62
C VAL A 584 36.79 13.44 4.97
N TRP A 585 35.50 13.74 4.82
CA TRP A 585 34.88 14.99 5.25
C TRP A 585 33.78 14.71 6.26
N LEU A 586 33.91 15.30 7.44
CA LEU A 586 32.88 15.26 8.47
C LEU A 586 31.89 16.39 8.28
N LYS A 587 30.59 16.10 8.40
CA LYS A 587 29.55 17.13 8.37
C LYS A 587 29.40 17.74 9.76
N ASP A 588 29.73 19.02 9.90
CA ASP A 588 29.56 19.83 11.11
C ASP A 588 28.26 20.65 11.01
N ARG A 589 27.86 21.27 12.12
CA ARG A 589 26.65 22.10 12.19
C ARG A 589 26.66 23.23 11.16
N GLY A 590 25.48 23.53 10.64
CA GLY A 590 25.26 24.66 9.71
C GLY A 590 25.76 24.38 8.30
N GLU A 591 25.62 23.14 7.82
CA GLU A 591 26.04 22.70 6.48
C GLU A 591 27.54 22.88 6.20
N LEU A 592 28.36 22.86 7.25
CA LEU A 592 29.81 23.03 7.13
C LEU A 592 30.50 21.66 7.03
N TRP A 593 31.23 21.45 5.94
CA TRP A 593 32.06 20.25 5.77
C TRP A 593 33.48 20.49 6.26
N LEU A 594 33.99 19.56 7.07
CA LEU A 594 35.34 19.61 7.65
C LEU A 594 36.18 18.42 7.15
N PRO A 595 37.20 18.64 6.31
CA PRO A 595 38.11 17.57 5.95
C PRO A 595 38.92 17.11 7.17
N LEU A 596 39.21 15.82 7.26
CA LEU A 596 40.21 15.34 8.21
C LEU A 596 41.58 15.99 7.92
N PRO A 597 42.41 16.27 8.94
CA PRO A 597 43.67 17.01 8.77
C PRO A 597 44.71 16.37 7.84
N SER A 598 44.55 15.08 7.54
CA SER A 598 45.47 14.31 6.69
C SER A 598 44.68 13.42 5.75
N VAL A 599 45.06 13.45 4.48
CA VAL A 599 44.68 12.45 3.47
C VAL A 599 45.23 11.10 3.91
N LEU A 600 44.40 10.05 3.84
CA LEU A 600 44.83 8.69 4.15
C LEU A 600 45.47 8.09 2.90
N GLU A 601 46.69 7.57 3.03
CA GLU A 601 47.44 6.90 1.95
C GLU A 601 46.98 5.43 1.83
N THR A 602 45.70 5.26 1.53
CA THR A 602 45.03 3.97 1.34
C THR A 602 43.93 4.13 0.30
N GLN A 603 43.68 3.10 -0.51
CA GLN A 603 42.47 2.99 -1.31
C GLN A 603 41.39 2.33 -0.45
N VAL A 604 40.39 3.07 0.02
CA VAL A 604 39.29 2.48 0.81
C VAL A 604 38.48 1.53 -0.08
N THR A 605 38.11 0.41 0.53
CA THR A 605 37.21 -0.60 -0.07
C THR A 605 35.94 -0.78 0.75
N SER A 606 35.95 -0.45 2.04
CA SER A 606 34.80 -0.63 2.93
C SER A 606 34.85 0.31 4.14
N VAL A 607 33.67 0.74 4.59
CA VAL A 607 33.45 1.45 5.86
C VAL A 607 32.47 0.61 6.70
N ILE A 608 32.88 0.18 7.88
CA ILE A 608 32.18 -0.87 8.62
C ILE A 608 32.61 -0.94 10.09
N ASP A 609 31.66 -1.18 10.99
CA ASP A 609 31.94 -1.49 12.40
C ASP A 609 32.47 -2.93 12.51
N MET A 610 33.78 -3.08 12.72
CA MET A 610 34.47 -4.38 12.72
C MET A 610 34.46 -5.10 14.07
N ASP A 611 34.41 -4.37 15.18
CA ASP A 611 34.46 -4.93 16.53
C ASP A 611 33.18 -4.71 17.36
N CYS A 612 32.11 -4.27 16.70
CA CYS A 612 30.79 -4.01 17.30
C CYS A 612 30.81 -2.98 18.42
N ASP A 613 31.75 -2.04 18.38
CA ASP A 613 31.80 -0.95 19.35
C ASP A 613 30.90 0.24 18.94
N GLY A 614 30.32 0.16 17.73
CA GLY A 614 29.47 1.16 17.13
C GLY A 614 30.20 2.33 16.49
N LEU A 615 31.53 2.26 16.37
CA LEU A 615 32.31 3.17 15.56
C LEU A 615 32.61 2.50 14.21
N LEU A 616 32.35 3.22 13.13
CA LEU A 616 32.62 2.70 11.79
C LEU A 616 34.12 2.82 11.48
N ASP A 617 34.77 1.68 11.27
CA ASP A 617 36.17 1.59 10.86
C ASP A 617 36.34 1.66 9.35
N ILE A 618 37.57 1.92 8.91
CA ILE A 618 37.93 1.93 7.49
C ILE A 618 38.78 0.70 7.15
N VAL A 619 38.42 0.01 6.08
CA VAL A 619 39.25 -1.04 5.47
C VAL A 619 39.75 -0.55 4.12
N GLY A 620 41.05 -0.65 3.89
CA GLY A 620 41.63 -0.19 2.64
C GLY A 620 42.97 -0.83 2.28
N LYS A 621 43.34 -0.67 1.00
CA LYS A 621 44.56 -1.21 0.40
C LYS A 621 45.66 -0.16 0.38
N THR A 622 46.81 -0.51 0.96
CA THR A 622 48.06 0.26 0.86
C THR A 622 49.07 -0.47 -0.04
N ASN A 623 50.25 0.12 -0.23
CA ASN A 623 51.37 -0.54 -0.91
C ASN A 623 51.88 -1.80 -0.18
N ASP A 624 51.66 -1.88 1.14
CA ASP A 624 52.10 -2.99 1.99
C ASP A 624 51.02 -4.06 2.17
N GLY A 625 49.83 -3.87 1.60
CA GLY A 625 48.70 -4.80 1.69
C GLY A 625 47.43 -4.17 2.26
N MET A 626 46.48 -5.02 2.67
CA MET A 626 45.23 -4.60 3.26
C MET A 626 45.41 -4.25 4.74
N GLN A 627 44.82 -3.14 5.17
CA GLN A 627 44.90 -2.64 6.55
C GLN A 627 43.51 -2.24 7.05
N LEU A 628 43.26 -2.55 8.33
CA LEU A 628 42.17 -1.98 9.09
C LEU A 628 42.65 -0.68 9.72
N TRP A 629 41.83 0.35 9.62
CA TRP A 629 42.05 1.67 10.17
C TRP A 629 40.99 1.90 11.23
N LYS A 630 41.39 1.75 12.49
CA LYS A 630 40.47 1.84 13.64
C LYS A 630 40.03 3.26 13.86
N ASN A 631 38.73 3.44 14.02
CA ASN A 631 38.12 4.70 14.39
C ASN A 631 38.41 5.02 15.86
N GLU A 632 39.05 6.15 16.11
CA GLU A 632 39.37 6.60 17.47
C GLU A 632 38.52 7.79 17.94
N SER A 633 37.29 7.91 17.45
CA SER A 633 36.34 8.93 17.93
C SER A 633 36.28 8.93 19.45
N ARG A 634 36.38 10.11 20.06
CA ARG A 634 36.26 10.30 21.52
C ARG A 634 35.14 11.23 21.90
N ALA A 635 34.29 11.58 20.94
CA ALA A 635 33.15 12.45 21.17
C ALA A 635 32.14 11.86 22.18
N GLY A 636 32.11 10.52 22.33
CA GLY A 636 31.17 9.84 23.23
C GLY A 636 29.73 9.91 22.74
N TYR A 637 29.54 10.11 21.43
CA TYR A 637 28.23 10.08 20.81
C TYR A 637 27.67 8.67 20.77
N ARG A 638 26.35 8.60 20.79
CA ARG A 638 25.58 7.36 20.89
C ARG A 638 25.22 6.88 19.50
N TRP A 639 24.84 5.63 19.36
CA TRP A 639 24.51 5.02 18.06
C TRP A 639 23.37 4.01 18.17
N HIS A 640 22.83 3.52 17.07
CA HIS A 640 21.97 2.35 17.03
C HIS A 640 22.06 1.66 15.65
N THR A 641 21.90 0.34 15.63
CA THR A 641 21.88 -0.43 14.39
C THR A 641 20.56 -1.18 14.24
N ILE A 642 19.90 -1.04 13.08
CA ILE A 642 18.66 -1.76 12.77
C ILE A 642 19.00 -2.89 11.79
N GLY A 643 18.59 -4.11 12.13
CA GLY A 643 18.69 -5.30 11.29
C GLY A 643 17.34 -5.60 10.63
N PRO A 644 17.10 -5.15 9.40
CA PRO A 644 15.91 -5.54 8.65
C PRO A 644 15.98 -7.02 8.29
N LYS A 645 14.86 -7.73 8.46
CA LYS A 645 14.79 -9.17 8.19
C LYS A 645 13.38 -9.62 7.81
N ALA A 646 13.29 -10.53 6.86
CA ALA A 646 12.07 -11.28 6.60
C ALA A 646 11.63 -12.10 7.82
N THR A 647 10.34 -12.46 7.91
CA THR A 647 9.80 -13.08 9.13
C THR A 647 10.42 -14.44 9.46
N ARG A 648 10.59 -15.31 8.46
CA ARG A 648 11.14 -16.67 8.59
C ARG A 648 11.81 -17.08 7.28
N ALA A 649 12.73 -18.05 7.33
CA ALA A 649 13.34 -18.64 6.15
C ALA A 649 12.38 -19.64 5.47
N ASP A 650 11.71 -20.46 6.28
CA ASP A 650 10.73 -21.44 5.80
C ASP A 650 9.32 -20.84 5.75
N GLY A 651 8.65 -21.06 4.62
CA GLY A 651 7.27 -20.66 4.40
C GLY A 651 7.07 -19.15 4.22
N ASP A 652 8.12 -18.35 3.99
CA ASP A 652 7.99 -16.90 3.82
C ASP A 652 9.13 -16.28 2.99
N LYS A 653 8.94 -16.14 1.67
CA LYS A 653 9.91 -15.60 0.70
C LYS A 653 9.38 -14.41 -0.13
N ARG A 654 8.59 -13.52 0.49
CA ARG A 654 7.89 -12.41 -0.22
C ARG A 654 8.74 -11.16 -0.46
N ILE A 655 9.93 -11.19 0.08
CA ILE A 655 10.88 -10.10 0.09
C ILE A 655 12.24 -10.76 0.21
N ASN A 656 13.27 -10.17 -0.36
CA ASN A 656 14.62 -10.67 -0.09
C ASN A 656 14.93 -10.70 1.42
N PRO A 657 15.80 -11.63 1.87
CA PRO A 657 15.98 -11.99 3.29
C PRO A 657 16.19 -10.82 4.26
N PHE A 658 16.78 -9.72 3.76
CA PHE A 658 17.16 -8.55 4.54
C PHE A 658 16.48 -7.25 4.08
N GLY A 659 15.52 -7.31 3.15
CA GLY A 659 14.82 -6.14 2.63
C GLY A 659 15.69 -5.13 1.90
N ILE A 660 16.77 -5.61 1.25
CA ILE A 660 17.65 -4.84 0.36
C ILE A 660 16.81 -4.10 -0.69
N GLY A 661 17.16 -2.83 -0.93
CA GLY A 661 16.41 -1.91 -1.80
C GLY A 661 15.37 -1.06 -1.05
N GLY A 662 15.01 -1.43 0.19
CA GLY A 662 14.11 -0.64 1.02
C GLY A 662 14.72 0.62 1.63
N ARG A 663 14.00 1.26 2.55
CA ARG A 663 14.43 2.48 3.25
C ARG A 663 14.04 2.48 4.72
N ILE A 664 14.90 3.06 5.56
CA ILE A 664 14.66 3.34 6.97
C ILE A 664 14.85 4.82 7.27
N GLU A 665 13.83 5.46 7.83
CA GLU A 665 13.89 6.81 8.39
C GLU A 665 13.82 6.72 9.91
N ILE A 666 14.74 7.36 10.63
CA ILE A 666 14.73 7.41 12.09
C ILE A 666 14.56 8.84 12.60
N ARG A 667 14.06 8.93 13.83
CA ARG A 667 14.03 10.18 14.59
C ARG A 667 14.56 9.96 16.00
N ALA A 668 15.50 10.80 16.41
CA ALA A 668 16.08 10.80 17.76
C ALA A 668 16.13 12.25 18.27
N GLY A 669 15.24 12.61 19.21
CA GLY A 669 15.15 13.99 19.69
C GLY A 669 14.73 14.96 18.59
N ASN A 670 15.61 15.86 18.17
CA ASN A 670 15.40 16.74 17.01
C ASN A 670 16.11 16.28 15.74
N THR A 671 16.94 15.23 15.80
CA THR A 671 17.68 14.68 14.67
C THR A 671 16.79 13.75 13.84
N VAL A 672 16.81 13.90 12.52
CA VAL A 672 16.17 13.01 11.54
C VAL A 672 17.25 12.47 10.60
N GLN A 673 17.18 11.19 10.27
CA GLN A 673 18.09 10.55 9.33
C GLN A 673 17.34 9.54 8.48
N SER A 674 17.69 9.46 7.19
CA SER A 674 17.16 8.46 6.27
C SER A 674 18.30 7.66 5.64
N ARG A 675 18.11 6.35 5.47
CA ARG A 675 19.09 5.41 4.88
C ARG A 675 18.40 4.38 4.00
N THR A 676 19.00 4.06 2.86
CA THR A 676 18.61 2.89 2.07
C THR A 676 19.00 1.61 2.83
N ILE A 677 18.27 0.52 2.60
CA ILE A 677 18.62 -0.79 3.08
C ILE A 677 19.56 -1.42 2.05
N ASP A 678 20.86 -1.25 2.26
CA ASP A 678 21.92 -1.76 1.36
C ASP A 678 22.60 -3.03 1.89
N SER A 679 22.19 -3.48 3.09
CA SER A 679 22.81 -4.58 3.82
C SER A 679 21.93 -5.06 4.99
N PRO A 680 22.23 -6.23 5.59
CA PRO A 680 21.51 -6.79 6.75
C PRO A 680 21.62 -5.96 8.05
N ARG A 681 22.34 -4.84 8.03
CA ARG A 681 22.53 -3.96 9.19
C ARG A 681 22.72 -2.51 8.76
N ILE A 682 21.84 -1.64 9.23
CA ILE A 682 21.87 -0.21 8.92
C ILE A 682 22.22 0.56 10.19
N HIS A 683 23.33 1.30 10.14
CA HIS A 683 23.90 2.04 11.27
C HIS A 683 23.41 3.49 11.29
N PHE A 684 23.13 3.99 12.49
CA PHE A 684 22.73 5.37 12.76
C PHE A 684 23.51 5.93 13.95
N GLY A 685 24.23 7.03 13.76
CA GLY A 685 24.75 7.82 14.87
C GLY A 685 23.62 8.67 15.46
N LEU A 686 23.59 8.83 16.77
CA LEU A 686 22.50 9.53 17.50
C LEU A 686 23.01 10.81 18.16
N GLY A 687 24.27 11.18 17.98
CA GLY A 687 24.88 12.31 18.66
C GLY A 687 24.74 12.16 20.19
N ASN A 688 24.06 13.12 20.82
CA ASN A 688 23.82 13.08 22.27
C ASN A 688 22.45 12.46 22.65
N HIS A 689 21.65 12.03 21.68
CA HIS A 689 20.29 11.53 21.90
C HIS A 689 20.28 10.14 22.49
N SER A 690 19.33 9.90 23.40
CA SER A 690 19.38 8.70 24.25
C SER A 690 18.70 7.45 23.69
N GLN A 691 18.09 7.56 22.52
CA GLN A 691 17.31 6.53 21.85
C GLN A 691 16.89 7.03 20.46
N ILE A 692 16.44 6.09 19.62
CA ILE A 692 15.58 6.39 18.49
C ILE A 692 14.14 6.36 19.00
N ASP A 693 13.44 7.49 18.87
CA ASP A 693 12.05 7.64 19.30
C ASP A 693 11.11 6.86 18.37
N VAL A 694 11.39 6.92 17.06
CA VAL A 694 10.67 6.17 16.02
C VAL A 694 11.60 5.86 14.84
N ALA A 695 11.48 4.65 14.30
CA ALA A 695 12.06 4.23 13.03
C ALA A 695 10.93 3.81 12.08
N ARG A 696 10.76 4.49 10.95
CA ARG A 696 9.84 4.10 9.88
C ARG A 696 10.60 3.30 8.83
N ILE A 697 10.03 2.20 8.40
CA ILE A 697 10.61 1.30 7.40
C ILE A 697 9.65 1.23 6.23
N VAL A 698 10.17 1.40 5.02
CA VAL A 698 9.50 1.11 3.75
C VAL A 698 10.28 -0.04 3.12
N TRP A 699 9.66 -1.19 3.00
CA TRP A 699 10.26 -2.37 2.42
C TRP A 699 10.25 -2.28 0.89
N PRO A 700 11.18 -2.94 0.17
CA PRO A 700 11.25 -2.98 -1.30
C PRO A 700 9.96 -3.45 -1.99
N ASN A 701 9.11 -4.22 -1.29
CA ASN A 701 7.79 -4.62 -1.78
C ASN A 701 6.67 -3.57 -1.50
N GLY A 702 7.04 -2.33 -1.13
CA GLY A 702 6.13 -1.21 -0.88
C GLY A 702 5.33 -1.30 0.43
N THR A 703 5.57 -2.28 1.29
CA THR A 703 4.97 -2.33 2.64
C THR A 703 5.66 -1.32 3.57
N SER A 704 4.94 -0.73 4.53
CA SER A 704 5.55 0.15 5.53
C SER A 704 5.19 -0.25 6.96
N GLN A 705 6.14 -0.08 7.88
CA GLN A 705 5.97 -0.29 9.31
C GLN A 705 6.74 0.75 10.13
N ALA A 706 6.49 0.79 11.43
CA ALA A 706 7.29 1.59 12.36
C ALA A 706 7.69 0.78 13.59
N GLU A 707 8.90 1.05 14.08
CA GLU A 707 9.44 0.63 15.36
C GLU A 707 9.59 1.84 16.28
N PHE A 708 9.51 1.65 17.59
CA PHE A 708 9.49 2.75 18.57
C PHE A 708 10.45 2.48 19.72
N GLU A 709 10.98 3.54 20.32
CA GLU A 709 11.77 3.50 21.56
C GLU A 709 12.98 2.54 21.47
N LEU A 710 13.74 2.60 20.37
CA LEU A 710 14.93 1.77 20.19
C LEU A 710 16.09 2.34 21.00
N ALA A 711 16.63 1.55 21.92
CA ALA A 711 17.64 1.98 22.87
C ALA A 711 18.97 2.34 22.19
N GLU A 712 19.63 3.42 22.63
CA GLU A 712 21.01 3.73 22.22
C GLU A 712 22.01 2.59 22.46
N ASN A 713 23.13 2.64 21.74
CA ASN A 713 24.28 1.77 21.85
C ASN A 713 23.90 0.28 21.83
N THR A 714 22.87 -0.06 21.07
CA THR A 714 22.38 -1.41 20.88
C THR A 714 22.01 -1.65 19.42
N SER A 715 21.65 -2.90 19.11
CA SER A 715 21.07 -3.27 17.83
C SER A 715 19.69 -3.88 18.04
N SER A 716 18.77 -3.62 17.10
CA SER A 716 17.42 -4.18 17.09
C SER A 716 17.15 -4.93 15.79
N LEU A 717 16.22 -5.88 15.83
CA LEU A 717 15.75 -6.59 14.65
C LEU A 717 14.38 -6.04 14.25
N ALA A 718 14.27 -5.53 13.02
CA ALA A 718 13.01 -5.12 12.44
C ALA A 718 12.50 -6.24 11.52
N VAL A 719 11.53 -6.99 12.02
CA VAL A 719 10.94 -8.11 11.28
C VAL A 719 9.77 -7.62 10.45
N GLN A 720 9.75 -7.95 9.16
CA GLN A 720 8.64 -7.60 8.26
C GLN A 720 7.32 -8.17 8.78
N ARG A 721 6.23 -7.39 8.71
CA ARG A 721 4.85 -7.77 9.07
C ARG A 721 3.94 -7.74 7.84
N LEU A 722 3.03 -8.70 7.74
CA LEU A 722 2.50 -9.20 6.46
C LEU A 722 1.10 -8.70 6.08
N LYS A 723 0.80 -8.89 4.77
CA LYS A 723 -0.47 -8.67 4.05
C LYS A 723 -1.07 -10.03 3.64
N GLY A 724 -2.38 -10.19 3.75
CA GLY A 724 -3.16 -11.24 3.08
C GLY A 724 -4.20 -10.60 2.14
N SER A 725 -4.88 -11.40 1.32
CA SER A 725 -5.81 -10.96 0.26
C SER A 725 -7.28 -11.33 0.53
N CYS A 726 -8.22 -10.51 0.04
CA CYS A 726 -9.69 -10.58 0.01
C CYS A 726 -10.52 -9.77 1.05
N PRO A 727 -11.70 -9.25 0.66
CA PRO A 727 -12.60 -8.48 1.52
C PRO A 727 -13.31 -9.36 2.55
N TRP A 728 -13.64 -8.76 3.71
CA TRP A 728 -14.20 -9.47 4.85
C TRP A 728 -15.70 -9.27 4.99
N VAL A 729 -16.43 -10.35 5.29
CA VAL A 729 -17.87 -10.31 5.54
C VAL A 729 -18.14 -10.34 7.04
N PHE A 730 -18.89 -9.34 7.52
CA PHE A 730 -19.39 -9.28 8.88
C PHE A 730 -20.92 -9.31 8.92
N THR A 731 -21.46 -10.00 9.93
CA THR A 731 -22.91 -10.05 10.17
C THR A 731 -23.24 -9.78 11.63
N PHE A 732 -24.43 -9.24 11.88
CA PHE A 732 -24.91 -8.96 13.23
C PHE A 732 -25.59 -10.21 13.80
N ASP A 733 -25.03 -10.77 14.87
CA ASP A 733 -25.49 -12.01 15.50
C ASP A 733 -26.66 -11.80 16.51
N GLY A 734 -27.10 -10.55 16.69
CA GLY A 734 -28.08 -10.15 17.71
C GLY A 734 -27.48 -9.36 18.87
N THR A 735 -26.15 -9.42 19.04
CA THR A 735 -25.39 -8.74 20.09
C THR A 735 -24.29 -7.86 19.51
N GLN A 736 -23.50 -8.35 18.56
CA GLN A 736 -22.36 -7.67 17.95
C GLN A 736 -22.17 -8.12 16.49
N TYR A 737 -21.28 -7.42 15.77
CA TYR A 737 -20.85 -7.89 14.46
C TYR A 737 -19.74 -8.93 14.62
N ARG A 738 -19.85 -10.06 13.91
CA ARG A 738 -18.84 -11.12 13.87
C ARG A 738 -18.32 -11.28 12.45
N PHE A 739 -17.02 -11.53 12.33
CA PHE A 739 -16.41 -11.98 11.09
C PHE A 739 -16.99 -13.35 10.71
N ILE A 740 -17.29 -13.52 9.42
CA ILE A 740 -17.85 -14.74 8.87
C ILE A 740 -16.80 -15.44 8.04
N LYS A 741 -16.43 -14.85 6.90
CA LYS A 741 -15.49 -15.42 5.92
C LYS A 741 -14.90 -14.28 5.06
N ASP A 742 -13.80 -14.57 4.39
CA ASP A 742 -13.36 -13.79 3.22
C ASP A 742 -14.32 -14.05 2.04
N PHE A 743 -14.42 -13.12 1.08
CA PHE A 743 -15.39 -13.15 -0.04
C PHE A 743 -14.77 -12.68 -1.36
N LEU A 744 -15.27 -13.11 -2.52
CA LEU A 744 -14.68 -12.87 -3.85
C LEU A 744 -13.25 -13.42 -4.05
N TRP A 745 -12.87 -14.43 -3.26
CA TRP A 745 -11.54 -15.05 -3.33
C TRP A 745 -11.25 -15.68 -4.70
N ARG A 746 -12.29 -16.08 -5.44
CA ARG A 746 -12.19 -16.81 -6.71
C ARG A 746 -11.85 -15.93 -7.92
N SER A 747 -11.84 -14.61 -7.77
CA SER A 747 -11.82 -13.66 -8.89
C SER A 747 -10.62 -12.68 -8.88
N PRO A 748 -9.38 -13.11 -8.57
CA PRO A 748 -8.26 -12.18 -8.61
C PRO A 748 -7.90 -11.79 -10.05
N LEU A 749 -7.53 -10.54 -10.26
CA LEU A 749 -7.14 -9.99 -11.56
C LEU A 749 -5.62 -9.87 -11.68
N GLY A 750 -5.07 -10.39 -12.78
CA GLY A 750 -3.66 -10.20 -13.12
C GLY A 750 -2.67 -10.90 -12.19
N LEU A 751 -3.16 -11.83 -11.35
CA LEU A 751 -2.37 -12.68 -10.45
C LEU A 751 -1.96 -13.98 -11.14
N ARG A 752 -0.78 -14.52 -10.81
CA ARG A 752 -0.46 -15.93 -11.09
C ARG A 752 -1.11 -16.78 -10.00
N ILE A 753 -1.88 -17.82 -10.35
CA ILE A 753 -2.45 -18.76 -9.38
C ILE A 753 -1.69 -20.08 -9.50
N ASN A 754 -1.25 -20.61 -8.36
CA ASN A 754 -0.51 -21.87 -8.28
C ASN A 754 0.71 -21.89 -9.22
N ALA A 755 1.39 -20.76 -9.41
CA ALA A 755 2.62 -20.67 -10.20
C ALA A 755 2.56 -21.23 -11.65
N GLN A 756 1.37 -21.55 -12.18
CA GLN A 756 1.23 -22.33 -13.42
C GLN A 756 0.39 -21.60 -14.46
N ASP A 757 -0.67 -20.91 -14.03
CA ASP A 757 -1.55 -20.14 -14.91
C ASP A 757 -1.78 -18.73 -14.36
N THR A 758 -1.81 -17.75 -15.25
CA THR A 758 -2.35 -16.42 -14.89
C THR A 758 -3.85 -16.60 -14.66
N ALA A 759 -4.36 -16.05 -13.55
CA ALA A 759 -5.78 -16.04 -13.25
C ALA A 759 -6.53 -15.39 -14.43
N GLY A 760 -7.08 -16.22 -15.31
CA GLY A 760 -8.04 -15.75 -16.29
C GLY A 760 -9.27 -15.20 -15.56
N ILE A 761 -9.99 -14.28 -16.21
CA ILE A 761 -11.20 -13.62 -15.69
C ILE A 761 -12.39 -14.62 -15.62
N THR A 762 -12.23 -15.82 -15.08
CA THR A 762 -13.14 -16.95 -15.38
C THR A 762 -14.12 -17.31 -14.28
N GLN A 763 -13.88 -16.94 -13.01
CA GLN A 763 -14.70 -17.36 -11.86
C GLN A 763 -15.24 -16.20 -11.02
N THR A 764 -15.99 -15.29 -11.66
CA THR A 764 -16.45 -14.02 -11.07
C THR A 764 -17.46 -14.16 -9.93
N GLU A 765 -18.27 -15.22 -9.95
CA GLU A 765 -19.30 -15.48 -8.93
C GLU A 765 -18.71 -16.26 -7.73
N ASP A 766 -18.87 -15.69 -6.53
CA ASP A 766 -18.58 -16.34 -5.25
C ASP A 766 -19.85 -16.52 -4.41
N ARG A 767 -19.93 -17.64 -3.69
CA ARG A 767 -21.05 -17.98 -2.81
C ARG A 767 -20.53 -18.46 -1.48
N ILE A 768 -20.94 -17.79 -0.41
CA ILE A 768 -20.57 -18.17 0.94
C ILE A 768 -21.77 -18.50 1.82
N LYS A 769 -21.63 -19.53 2.65
CA LYS A 769 -22.65 -19.90 3.63
C LYS A 769 -22.51 -19.02 4.88
N ILE A 770 -23.61 -18.41 5.30
CA ILE A 770 -23.72 -17.71 6.59
C ILE A 770 -24.55 -18.58 7.53
N PRO A 771 -23.97 -19.06 8.65
CA PRO A 771 -24.69 -19.85 9.65
C PRO A 771 -25.93 -19.14 10.19
N SER A 772 -26.94 -19.93 10.55
CA SER A 772 -28.24 -19.44 11.01
C SER A 772 -28.19 -18.52 12.24
N ASP A 773 -27.23 -18.76 13.11
CA ASP A 773 -26.98 -18.06 14.37
C ASP A 773 -26.05 -16.85 14.22
N ALA A 774 -25.41 -16.71 13.05
CA ALA A 774 -24.53 -15.59 12.75
C ALA A 774 -25.28 -14.35 12.21
N LEU A 775 -26.47 -14.52 11.63
CA LEU A 775 -27.25 -13.43 11.03
C LEU A 775 -28.64 -13.28 11.68
N ALA A 776 -28.72 -12.42 12.68
CA ALA A 776 -29.95 -12.08 13.37
C ALA A 776 -30.72 -10.95 12.67
N GLN A 777 -32.04 -11.00 12.78
CA GLN A 777 -32.92 -9.94 12.31
C GLN A 777 -32.91 -8.76 13.29
N ARG A 778 -32.81 -7.53 12.77
CA ARG A 778 -32.96 -6.27 13.52
C ARG A 778 -33.93 -5.35 12.78
N ASP A 779 -34.96 -4.88 13.48
CA ASP A 779 -35.97 -3.93 12.96
C ASP A 779 -36.64 -4.36 11.64
N GLY A 780 -36.82 -5.67 11.43
CA GLY A 780 -37.43 -6.18 10.21
C GLY A 780 -36.45 -6.50 9.07
N GLU A 781 -35.15 -6.27 9.26
CA GLU A 781 -34.10 -6.42 8.24
C GLU A 781 -32.97 -7.34 8.71
N TYR A 782 -32.23 -7.89 7.77
CA TYR A 782 -30.93 -8.52 7.97
C TYR A 782 -29.84 -7.57 7.49
N GLU A 783 -28.73 -7.47 8.22
CA GLU A 783 -27.66 -6.53 7.91
C GLU A 783 -26.33 -7.26 7.72
N ILE A 784 -25.70 -7.00 6.57
CA ILE A 784 -24.41 -7.56 6.16
C ILE A 784 -23.47 -6.40 5.88
N ARG A 785 -22.21 -6.54 6.29
CA ARG A 785 -21.13 -5.60 5.96
C ARG A 785 -20.06 -6.34 5.18
N ILE A 786 -19.57 -5.70 4.13
CA ILE A 786 -18.39 -6.15 3.40
C ILE A 786 -17.34 -5.05 3.54
N THR A 787 -16.17 -5.38 4.05
CA THR A 787 -15.09 -4.40 4.26
C THR A 787 -13.90 -4.71 3.35
N ALA A 788 -13.35 -3.67 2.73
CA ALA A 788 -12.11 -3.71 1.98
C ALA A 788 -11.02 -3.16 2.89
N GLU A 789 -10.09 -3.99 3.35
CA GLU A 789 -9.12 -3.58 4.39
C GLU A 789 -7.67 -3.93 4.03
N LEU A 790 -7.48 -4.62 2.91
CA LEU A 790 -6.17 -5.10 2.46
C LEU A 790 -5.69 -4.24 1.28
N TRP A 791 -4.46 -4.45 0.81
CA TRP A 791 -3.85 -3.63 -0.26
C TRP A 791 -4.42 -3.97 -1.64
N GLU A 792 -5.73 -3.77 -1.80
CA GLU A 792 -6.50 -4.27 -2.93
C GLU A 792 -7.60 -3.29 -3.33
N THR A 793 -7.96 -3.34 -4.62
CA THR A 793 -9.16 -2.72 -5.15
C THR A 793 -10.19 -3.80 -5.48
N HIS A 794 -11.43 -3.57 -5.07
CA HIS A 794 -12.52 -4.53 -5.23
C HIS A 794 -13.58 -3.98 -6.18
N PHE A 795 -14.00 -4.78 -7.15
CA PHE A 795 -15.02 -4.46 -8.14
C PHE A 795 -16.24 -5.35 -7.91
N PHE A 796 -17.27 -4.86 -7.24
CA PHE A 796 -18.53 -5.61 -7.07
C PHE A 796 -19.53 -5.23 -8.16
N ASP A 797 -19.97 -6.20 -8.97
CA ASP A 797 -21.01 -6.03 -9.99
C ASP A 797 -22.39 -6.45 -9.44
N HIS A 798 -22.41 -7.48 -8.60
CA HIS A 798 -23.66 -7.96 -8.00
C HIS A 798 -23.46 -8.45 -6.57
N VAL A 799 -24.44 -8.19 -5.70
CA VAL A 799 -24.55 -8.85 -4.39
C VAL A 799 -26.00 -9.17 -4.08
N SER A 800 -26.28 -10.41 -3.65
CA SER A 800 -27.61 -10.81 -3.19
C SER A 800 -27.57 -11.80 -2.03
N LEU A 801 -28.68 -11.86 -1.27
CA LEU A 801 -28.82 -12.74 -0.12
C LEU A 801 -29.95 -13.74 -0.34
N LEU A 802 -29.64 -15.03 -0.24
CA LEU A 802 -30.60 -16.12 -0.29
C LEU A 802 -30.91 -16.61 1.13
N ALA A 803 -32.19 -16.67 1.47
CA ALA A 803 -32.68 -17.36 2.67
C ALA A 803 -33.14 -18.77 2.29
N ILE A 804 -32.55 -19.77 2.92
CA ILE A 804 -32.81 -21.19 2.70
C ILE A 804 -33.53 -21.74 3.94
N ASP A 805 -34.83 -21.98 3.81
CA ASP A 805 -35.66 -22.59 4.86
C ASP A 805 -35.69 -24.10 4.68
N HIS A 806 -35.14 -24.84 5.63
CA HIS A 806 -34.99 -26.30 5.59
C HIS A 806 -35.42 -26.95 6.91
N ARG A 807 -35.56 -28.28 6.95
CA ARG A 807 -35.93 -28.99 8.18
C ARG A 807 -34.79 -28.95 9.19
N ARG A 808 -35.10 -28.93 10.50
CA ARG A 808 -34.08 -28.86 11.56
C ARG A 808 -33.10 -30.04 11.60
N ASP A 809 -33.49 -31.20 11.08
CA ASP A 809 -32.67 -32.43 10.98
C ASP A 809 -31.79 -32.47 9.73
N THR A 810 -31.75 -31.38 8.94
CA THR A 810 -30.96 -31.28 7.69
C THR A 810 -29.97 -30.13 7.76
N GLU A 811 -28.90 -30.24 6.98
CA GLU A 811 -27.86 -29.22 6.83
C GLU A 811 -27.78 -28.73 5.39
N ILE A 812 -27.37 -27.46 5.22
CA ILE A 812 -27.18 -26.83 3.91
C ILE A 812 -25.67 -26.67 3.66
N PHE A 813 -25.26 -27.03 2.45
CA PHE A 813 -23.88 -26.94 1.99
C PHE A 813 -23.82 -26.13 0.69
N VAL A 814 -22.74 -25.36 0.57
CA VAL A 814 -22.32 -24.69 -0.65
C VAL A 814 -20.85 -25.02 -0.78
N ASP A 815 -20.42 -25.43 -1.98
CA ASP A 815 -19.01 -25.66 -2.23
C ASP A 815 -18.30 -24.32 -2.34
N GLU A 816 -17.45 -24.03 -1.34
CA GLU A 816 -16.67 -22.79 -1.17
C GLU A 816 -15.19 -23.00 -1.55
N SER A 817 -14.90 -24.01 -2.38
CA SER A 817 -13.56 -24.29 -2.93
C SER A 817 -13.19 -23.36 -4.10
N PHE A 818 -11.90 -23.26 -4.41
CA PHE A 818 -11.42 -22.71 -5.67
C PHE A 818 -10.80 -23.83 -6.50
N VAL A 819 -11.27 -24.02 -7.72
CA VAL A 819 -10.82 -25.07 -8.64
C VAL A 819 -10.39 -24.42 -9.95
N PRO A 820 -9.08 -24.29 -10.25
CA PRO A 820 -8.58 -23.46 -11.35
C PRO A 820 -9.26 -23.71 -12.70
N GLN A 821 -9.41 -24.99 -13.07
CA GLN A 821 -9.89 -25.39 -14.39
C GLN A 821 -11.43 -25.42 -14.51
N LYS A 822 -12.14 -25.44 -13.37
CA LYS A 822 -13.59 -25.65 -13.37
C LYS A 822 -14.24 -25.13 -12.08
N ALA A 823 -14.75 -23.90 -12.14
CA ALA A 823 -15.50 -23.30 -11.05
C ALA A 823 -16.58 -24.25 -10.48
N PRO A 824 -16.72 -24.34 -9.15
CA PRO A 824 -17.84 -25.02 -8.52
C PRO A 824 -19.17 -24.45 -9.05
N ARG A 825 -20.17 -25.32 -9.27
CA ARG A 825 -21.45 -24.93 -9.90
C ARG A 825 -22.35 -24.02 -9.06
N GLY A 826 -21.89 -23.58 -7.87
CA GLY A 826 -22.67 -22.75 -6.96
C GLY A 826 -23.96 -23.42 -6.45
N GLU A 827 -24.04 -24.75 -6.53
CA GLU A 827 -25.21 -25.53 -6.16
C GLU A 827 -25.43 -25.49 -4.63
N ILE A 828 -26.67 -25.29 -4.22
CA ILE A 828 -27.07 -25.40 -2.82
C ILE A 828 -27.45 -26.85 -2.57
N LEU A 829 -26.62 -27.56 -1.82
CA LEU A 829 -26.80 -28.97 -1.51
C LEU A 829 -27.47 -29.11 -0.14
N VAL A 830 -28.40 -30.06 -0.03
CA VAL A 830 -29.05 -30.42 1.24
C VAL A 830 -28.59 -31.81 1.67
N GLY A 831 -28.05 -31.90 2.87
CA GLY A 831 -27.61 -33.15 3.48
C GLY A 831 -28.41 -33.53 4.71
N SER A 832 -28.30 -34.79 5.12
CA SER A 832 -28.62 -35.19 6.49
C SER A 832 -27.67 -34.50 7.49
N ALA A 833 -27.93 -34.68 8.80
CA ALA A 833 -26.93 -34.34 9.82
C ALA A 833 -25.57 -34.98 9.47
N THR A 834 -24.51 -34.19 9.61
CA THR A 834 -23.14 -34.63 9.37
C THR A 834 -22.70 -35.72 10.36
N GLN A 835 -21.88 -36.64 9.88
CA GLN A 835 -21.35 -37.78 10.64
C GLN A 835 -19.83 -37.83 10.51
N GLN A 836 -19.18 -38.43 11.51
CA GLN A 836 -17.73 -38.57 11.55
C GLN A 836 -17.24 -39.70 10.62
N LEU A 837 -16.04 -39.52 10.09
CA LEU A 837 -15.25 -40.57 9.44
C LEU A 837 -14.54 -41.42 10.50
N LEU A 838 -13.86 -42.49 10.07
CA LEU A 838 -13.13 -43.40 10.97
C LEU A 838 -11.64 -43.43 10.65
N ASN A 839 -10.82 -43.66 11.69
CA ASN A 839 -9.37 -43.86 11.59
C ASN A 839 -8.65 -42.68 10.92
N LEU A 840 -8.91 -41.45 11.38
CA LEU A 840 -8.30 -40.28 10.78
C LEU A 840 -6.84 -40.15 11.23
N THR A 841 -5.91 -40.17 10.29
CA THR A 841 -4.48 -39.98 10.59
C THR A 841 -3.83 -39.01 9.62
N ASP A 842 -2.91 -38.19 10.13
CA ASP A 842 -2.10 -37.30 9.29
C ASP A 842 -0.98 -38.05 8.53
N SER A 843 -0.19 -37.32 7.74
CA SER A 843 0.94 -37.86 6.97
C SER A 843 2.11 -38.36 7.83
N ASN A 844 2.15 -38.01 9.12
CA ASN A 844 3.13 -38.53 10.08
C ASN A 844 2.63 -39.78 10.81
N GLY A 845 1.37 -40.19 10.56
CA GLY A 845 0.71 -41.31 11.21
C GLY A 845 0.14 -40.98 12.60
N ALA A 846 0.04 -39.70 12.97
CA ALA A 846 -0.62 -39.29 14.20
C ALA A 846 -2.15 -39.29 14.02
N ALA A 847 -2.87 -39.72 15.06
CA ALA A 847 -4.33 -39.71 15.07
C ALA A 847 -4.86 -38.27 15.18
N VAL A 848 -5.82 -37.91 14.34
CA VAL A 848 -6.42 -36.57 14.28
C VAL A 848 -7.95 -36.62 14.37
N ASP A 849 -8.51 -37.74 14.85
CA ASP A 849 -9.97 -37.92 14.97
C ASP A 849 -10.64 -36.87 15.87
N GLU A 850 -10.00 -36.49 16.98
CA GLU A 850 -10.53 -35.49 17.91
C GLU A 850 -10.49 -34.08 17.30
N VAL A 851 -9.37 -33.71 16.69
CA VAL A 851 -9.17 -32.40 16.06
C VAL A 851 -10.14 -32.21 14.90
N LEU A 852 -10.36 -33.23 14.06
CA LEU A 852 -11.20 -33.12 12.86
C LEU A 852 -12.69 -33.41 13.09
N SER A 853 -13.15 -33.41 14.34
CA SER A 853 -14.48 -33.88 14.72
C SER A 853 -15.60 -32.84 14.56
N GLU A 854 -15.31 -31.57 14.85
CA GLU A 854 -16.26 -30.46 14.92
C GLU A 854 -15.61 -29.17 14.38
N ASN A 855 -16.39 -28.11 14.17
CA ASN A 855 -15.83 -26.82 13.75
C ASN A 855 -15.61 -25.95 15.00
N ASP A 856 -14.48 -26.08 15.67
CA ASP A 856 -14.17 -25.39 16.93
C ASP A 856 -12.94 -24.45 16.84
N GLY A 857 -12.25 -24.43 15.70
CA GLY A 857 -11.07 -23.60 15.46
C GLY A 857 -9.76 -24.28 15.84
N GLU A 858 -9.77 -25.58 16.13
CA GLU A 858 -8.56 -26.40 16.27
C GLU A 858 -8.27 -27.11 14.95
N TYR A 859 -7.04 -26.95 14.44
CA TYR A 859 -6.70 -27.42 13.10
C TYR A 859 -5.67 -28.56 13.11
N ALA A 860 -5.82 -29.49 12.18
CA ALA A 860 -4.76 -30.44 11.84
C ALA A 860 -3.60 -29.68 11.15
N ASP A 861 -2.49 -29.53 11.86
CA ASP A 861 -1.38 -28.63 11.51
C ASP A 861 0.01 -29.31 11.50
N HIS A 862 0.01 -30.65 11.51
CA HIS A 862 1.22 -31.48 11.59
C HIS A 862 1.74 -31.84 10.19
N PHE A 863 2.29 -30.86 9.48
CA PHE A 863 3.02 -31.07 8.23
C PHE A 863 4.24 -30.14 8.14
N PRO A 864 5.32 -30.57 7.47
CA PRO A 864 6.48 -29.72 7.25
C PRO A 864 6.16 -28.65 6.19
N LEU A 865 6.53 -27.40 6.50
CA LEU A 865 6.40 -26.28 5.56
C LEU A 865 7.38 -26.44 4.40
N GLY A 866 7.01 -25.87 3.27
CA GLY A 866 7.88 -25.71 2.10
C GLY A 866 8.65 -24.39 2.16
N PRO A 867 9.42 -24.07 1.11
CA PRO A 867 10.18 -22.83 1.07
C PRO A 867 9.30 -21.58 0.96
N TYR A 868 8.17 -21.65 0.25
CA TYR A 868 7.29 -20.51 0.00
C TYR A 868 6.05 -20.53 0.90
N GLN A 869 5.49 -19.36 1.19
CA GLN A 869 4.20 -19.26 1.87
C GLN A 869 3.11 -19.95 1.05
N GLY A 870 2.24 -20.69 1.72
CA GLY A 870 1.14 -21.38 1.07
C GLY A 870 1.53 -22.72 0.46
N LEU A 871 2.81 -23.10 0.54
CA LEU A 871 3.32 -24.39 0.10
C LEU A 871 3.93 -25.18 1.24
N THR A 872 3.75 -26.49 1.16
CA THR A 872 4.22 -27.48 2.11
C THR A 872 4.92 -28.62 1.36
N GLN A 873 5.57 -29.53 2.09
CA GLN A 873 5.82 -30.85 1.48
C GLN A 873 4.48 -31.58 1.32
N GLU A 874 4.45 -32.58 0.45
CA GLU A 874 3.29 -33.47 0.29
C GLU A 874 2.78 -33.96 1.65
N HIS A 875 1.51 -33.65 1.93
CA HIS A 875 0.82 -34.07 3.15
C HIS A 875 -0.58 -34.57 2.82
N TRP A 876 -1.17 -35.30 3.76
CA TRP A 876 -2.48 -35.89 3.58
C TRP A 876 -3.17 -36.22 4.90
N ILE A 877 -4.51 -36.33 4.84
CA ILE A 877 -5.33 -36.96 5.88
C ILE A 877 -5.84 -38.29 5.34
N GLU A 878 -5.45 -39.41 5.96
CA GLU A 878 -6.03 -40.73 5.70
C GLU A 878 -7.32 -40.92 6.52
N PHE A 879 -8.29 -41.64 5.97
CA PHE A 879 -9.54 -41.97 6.66
C PHE A 879 -10.22 -43.21 6.05
N SER A 880 -11.27 -43.70 6.71
CA SER A 880 -12.14 -44.78 6.23
C SER A 880 -13.61 -44.40 6.40
N PHE A 881 -14.46 -44.83 5.48
CA PHE A 881 -15.91 -44.65 5.60
C PHE A 881 -16.52 -45.72 6.54
N PRO A 882 -17.46 -45.36 7.43
CA PRO A 882 -18.21 -46.34 8.19
C PRO A 882 -19.08 -47.20 7.27
N ARG A 883 -19.44 -48.42 7.70
CA ARG A 883 -20.32 -49.31 6.93
C ARG A 883 -21.64 -48.67 6.54
N ASP A 884 -22.19 -47.86 7.43
CA ASP A 884 -23.48 -47.20 7.22
C ASP A 884 -23.41 -46.14 6.11
N ALA A 885 -22.23 -45.60 5.80
CA ALA A 885 -22.05 -44.69 4.65
C ALA A 885 -22.24 -45.41 3.31
N ILE A 886 -22.04 -46.74 3.26
CA ILE A 886 -22.15 -47.54 2.04
C ILE A 886 -23.62 -47.98 1.83
N ALA A 887 -24.52 -47.00 1.67
CA ALA A 887 -25.93 -47.19 1.35
C ALA A 887 -26.23 -46.62 -0.05
N ASP A 888 -27.18 -47.20 -0.80
CA ASP A 888 -27.55 -46.71 -2.15
C ASP A 888 -27.85 -45.19 -2.13
N GLY A 889 -27.05 -44.38 -2.84
CA GLY A 889 -27.22 -42.93 -2.93
C GLY A 889 -25.92 -42.13 -3.10
N GLU A 890 -26.04 -40.81 -3.18
CA GLU A 890 -24.90 -39.89 -3.22
C GLU A 890 -24.47 -39.48 -1.80
N ILE A 891 -23.15 -39.47 -1.59
CA ILE A 891 -22.51 -39.03 -0.35
C ILE A 891 -21.83 -37.68 -0.59
N LEU A 892 -21.94 -36.81 0.40
CA LEU A 892 -21.19 -35.55 0.49
C LEU A 892 -20.04 -35.78 1.47
N LEU A 893 -18.79 -35.69 1.00
CA LEU A 893 -17.62 -35.56 1.86
C LEU A 893 -17.37 -34.05 2.06
N ILE A 894 -17.32 -33.61 3.31
CA ILE A 894 -17.25 -32.20 3.70
C ILE A 894 -15.96 -31.97 4.49
N GLY A 895 -15.06 -31.16 3.94
CA GLY A 895 -13.92 -30.62 4.67
C GLY A 895 -14.19 -29.16 5.06
N HIS A 896 -14.12 -28.83 6.34
CA HIS A 896 -14.14 -27.45 6.81
C HIS A 896 -12.72 -27.02 7.17
N GLY A 897 -12.26 -25.90 6.64
CA GLY A 897 -10.91 -25.44 6.90
C GLY A 897 -10.58 -24.11 6.24
N TRP A 898 -9.28 -23.84 6.16
CA TRP A 898 -8.75 -22.66 5.48
C TRP A 898 -7.42 -22.98 4.80
N ILE A 899 -7.00 -22.08 3.92
CA ILE A 899 -5.69 -22.12 3.27
C ILE A 899 -4.88 -20.89 3.69
N TYR A 900 -3.59 -21.08 3.96
CA TYR A 900 -2.65 -19.97 3.93
C TYR A 900 -2.25 -19.74 2.46
N PRO A 901 -2.64 -18.64 1.80
CA PRO A 901 -2.43 -18.50 0.36
C PRO A 901 -1.00 -18.07 0.01
N THR A 902 -0.53 -18.43 -1.19
CA THR A 902 0.60 -17.78 -1.89
C THR A 902 0.18 -16.36 -2.33
N ASP A 903 1.11 -15.41 -2.48
CA ASP A 903 0.86 -14.10 -3.10
C ASP A 903 1.45 -13.99 -4.52
N SER A 904 1.29 -12.83 -5.17
CA SER A 904 1.65 -12.64 -6.58
C SER A 904 3.16 -12.77 -6.83
N SER A 905 3.98 -12.11 -6.02
CA SER A 905 5.44 -12.16 -6.12
C SER A 905 5.97 -13.57 -5.84
N LEU A 906 5.44 -14.26 -4.82
CA LEU A 906 5.76 -15.67 -4.58
C LEU A 906 5.36 -16.57 -5.75
N ASN A 907 4.22 -16.32 -6.39
CA ASN A 907 3.82 -17.11 -7.54
C ASN A 907 4.72 -16.89 -8.76
N VAL A 908 5.41 -15.74 -8.88
CA VAL A 908 6.49 -15.55 -9.85
C VAL A 908 7.68 -16.44 -9.48
N ALA A 909 8.20 -16.32 -8.25
CA ALA A 909 9.31 -17.13 -7.76
C ALA A 909 9.06 -18.65 -7.89
N ILE A 910 7.90 -19.13 -7.44
CA ILE A 910 7.50 -20.55 -7.56
C ILE A 910 7.44 -20.98 -9.05
N SER A 911 7.02 -20.10 -9.96
CA SER A 911 6.87 -20.47 -11.38
C SER A 911 8.19 -20.59 -12.13
N GLN A 912 9.24 -19.96 -11.62
CA GLN A 912 10.61 -20.11 -12.14
C GLN A 912 11.27 -21.38 -11.55
N ASN A 913 10.68 -22.00 -10.53
CA ASN A 913 11.18 -23.18 -9.86
C ASN A 913 10.50 -24.47 -10.38
N ASP A 914 11.27 -25.34 -11.05
CA ASP A 914 10.74 -26.59 -11.59
C ASP A 914 10.62 -27.73 -10.55
N SER A 915 11.26 -27.58 -9.38
CA SER A 915 11.36 -28.65 -8.37
C SER A 915 10.11 -28.78 -7.49
N ILE A 916 9.35 -27.70 -7.31
CA ILE A 916 8.17 -27.66 -6.45
C ILE A 916 7.01 -27.04 -7.23
N ARG A 917 6.06 -27.88 -7.66
CA ARG A 917 4.84 -27.42 -8.34
C ARG A 917 3.63 -27.56 -7.43
N PRO A 918 2.91 -26.47 -7.11
CA PRO A 918 1.67 -26.55 -6.35
C PRO A 918 0.62 -27.38 -7.07
N HIS A 919 -0.14 -28.16 -6.30
CA HIS A 919 -1.31 -28.86 -6.81
C HIS A 919 -2.45 -28.89 -5.78
N GLY A 920 -3.67 -28.74 -6.29
CA GLY A 920 -4.88 -28.87 -5.48
C GLY A 920 -5.05 -30.27 -4.89
N LEU A 921 -6.11 -30.42 -4.11
CA LEU A 921 -6.46 -31.66 -3.43
C LEU A 921 -6.74 -32.79 -4.43
N VAL A 922 -6.23 -33.97 -4.08
CA VAL A 922 -6.50 -35.23 -4.76
C VAL A 922 -7.09 -36.20 -3.75
N LEU A 923 -8.25 -36.78 -4.08
CA LEU A 923 -8.82 -37.87 -3.29
C LEU A 923 -8.31 -39.20 -3.85
N GLU A 924 -7.59 -39.95 -3.04
CA GLU A 924 -7.00 -41.22 -3.42
C GLU A 924 -7.59 -42.38 -2.62
N GLN A 925 -7.62 -43.56 -3.24
CA GLN A 925 -8.06 -44.82 -2.64
C GLN A 925 -6.89 -45.81 -2.59
N LEU A 926 -6.76 -46.54 -1.48
CA LEU A 926 -5.77 -47.59 -1.34
C LEU A 926 -6.23 -48.86 -2.07
N MET A 927 -5.43 -49.29 -3.05
CA MET A 927 -5.70 -50.46 -3.87
C MET A 927 -5.22 -51.75 -3.19
N ALA A 928 -5.70 -52.90 -3.66
CA ALA A 928 -5.35 -54.22 -3.10
C ALA A 928 -3.87 -54.60 -3.25
N ASP A 929 -3.14 -53.96 -4.17
CA ASP A 929 -1.70 -54.12 -4.37
C ASP A 929 -0.85 -53.24 -3.42
N GLY A 930 -1.50 -52.43 -2.57
CA GLY A 930 -0.87 -51.51 -1.63
C GLY A 930 -0.55 -50.13 -2.21
N ASN A 931 -0.86 -49.87 -3.49
CA ASN A 931 -0.63 -48.58 -4.12
C ASN A 931 -1.85 -47.66 -3.95
N TRP A 932 -1.59 -46.34 -3.92
CA TRP A 932 -2.64 -45.32 -3.93
C TRP A 932 -3.03 -44.97 -5.37
N LYS A 933 -4.32 -44.85 -5.63
CA LYS A 933 -4.85 -44.42 -6.94
C LYS A 933 -5.81 -43.25 -6.76
N ALA A 934 -5.68 -42.22 -7.58
CA ALA A 934 -6.64 -41.12 -7.63
C ALA A 934 -8.05 -41.63 -7.96
N LEU A 935 -8.99 -41.34 -7.07
CA LEU A 935 -10.43 -41.51 -7.24
C LEU A 935 -11.05 -40.23 -7.82
N ARG A 936 -10.55 -39.07 -7.38
CA ARG A 936 -10.85 -37.74 -7.94
C ARG A 936 -9.57 -36.90 -7.93
N ASP A 937 -9.30 -36.23 -9.04
CA ASP A 937 -8.23 -35.25 -9.22
C ASP A 937 -8.82 -33.84 -9.41
N ASP A 938 -7.96 -32.83 -9.30
CA ASP A 938 -8.31 -31.42 -9.52
C ASP A 938 -9.49 -30.93 -8.65
N LEU A 939 -9.49 -31.30 -7.36
CA LEU A 939 -10.51 -30.88 -6.41
C LEU A 939 -10.29 -29.45 -5.90
N GLY A 940 -9.23 -28.76 -6.36
CA GLY A 940 -8.90 -27.42 -5.93
C GLY A 940 -8.49 -27.36 -4.45
N PHE A 941 -8.82 -26.27 -3.78
CA PHE A 941 -8.49 -26.04 -2.36
C PHE A 941 -9.48 -25.03 -1.73
N PRO A 942 -9.49 -24.84 -0.39
CA PRO A 942 -10.43 -23.91 0.25
C PRO A 942 -10.20 -22.47 -0.22
N ALA A 943 -11.23 -21.72 -0.63
CA ALA A 943 -11.08 -20.36 -1.14
C ALA A 943 -10.97 -19.30 -0.02
N GLY A 944 -10.00 -19.41 0.89
CA GLY A 944 -9.78 -18.49 2.01
C GLY A 944 -10.13 -19.06 3.38
N LYS A 945 -10.58 -18.21 4.33
CA LYS A 945 -10.86 -18.59 5.74
C LYS A 945 -12.25 -19.21 5.94
N HIS A 946 -12.32 -20.22 6.80
CA HIS A 946 -13.54 -20.89 7.28
C HIS A 946 -14.47 -21.39 6.15
N LYS A 947 -13.91 -22.11 5.17
CA LYS A 947 -14.63 -22.60 3.98
C LYS A 947 -15.03 -24.07 4.10
N ASP A 948 -16.21 -24.40 3.58
CA ASP A 948 -16.65 -25.77 3.33
C ASP A 948 -16.26 -26.20 1.91
N MET A 949 -15.44 -27.24 1.78
CA MET A 949 -15.22 -27.95 0.52
C MET A 949 -16.10 -29.18 0.44
N ILE A 950 -16.82 -29.34 -0.67
CA ILE A 950 -17.79 -30.43 -0.85
C ILE A 950 -17.38 -31.32 -2.01
N ILE A 951 -17.13 -32.60 -1.71
CA ILE A 951 -16.83 -33.62 -2.72
C ILE A 951 -18.02 -34.58 -2.79
N VAL A 952 -18.70 -34.60 -3.95
CA VAL A 952 -19.83 -35.50 -4.19
C VAL A 952 -19.32 -36.85 -4.71
N LEU A 953 -19.70 -37.93 -4.02
CA LEU A 953 -19.27 -39.30 -4.29
C LEU A 953 -20.48 -40.21 -4.46
N ASP A 954 -20.37 -41.19 -5.36
CA ASP A 954 -21.34 -42.28 -5.44
C ASP A 954 -20.93 -43.35 -4.42
N SER A 955 -21.87 -43.76 -3.54
CA SER A 955 -21.59 -44.77 -2.53
C SER A 955 -21.16 -46.11 -3.11
N GLN A 956 -21.51 -46.41 -4.37
CA GLN A 956 -21.09 -47.63 -5.07
C GLN A 956 -19.60 -47.65 -5.42
N GLU A 957 -18.94 -46.50 -5.44
CA GLU A 957 -17.49 -46.38 -5.65
C GLU A 957 -16.70 -46.58 -4.34
N LEU A 958 -17.40 -46.64 -3.20
CA LEU A 958 -16.80 -46.68 -1.88
C LEU A 958 -16.88 -48.06 -1.24
N SER A 959 -16.03 -48.26 -0.25
CA SER A 959 -15.87 -49.49 0.52
C SER A 959 -15.46 -49.13 1.95
N SER A 960 -16.13 -49.73 2.93
CA SER A 960 -15.79 -49.58 4.36
C SER A 960 -14.54 -50.34 4.78
N GLU A 961 -14.02 -51.23 3.92
CA GLU A 961 -12.83 -52.05 4.19
C GLU A 961 -11.58 -51.44 3.51
N THR A 962 -11.70 -50.25 2.92
CA THR A 962 -10.66 -49.55 2.17
C THR A 962 -10.32 -48.23 2.84
N ARG A 963 -9.04 -47.83 2.80
CA ARG A 963 -8.57 -46.50 3.22
C ARG A 963 -8.58 -45.52 2.06
N TYR A 964 -8.88 -44.27 2.38
CA TYR A 964 -8.85 -43.13 1.48
C TYR A 964 -7.88 -42.10 2.04
N ARG A 965 -7.38 -41.20 1.19
CA ARG A 965 -6.66 -40.02 1.67
C ARG A 965 -6.93 -38.80 0.80
N LEU A 966 -6.98 -37.63 1.43
CA LEU A 966 -6.96 -36.33 0.77
C LEU A 966 -5.52 -35.82 0.79
N ARG A 967 -4.89 -35.69 -0.39
CA ARG A 967 -3.47 -35.33 -0.54
C ARG A 967 -3.29 -34.00 -1.26
N THR A 968 -2.36 -33.17 -0.79
CA THR A 968 -1.95 -31.89 -1.41
C THR A 968 -0.55 -31.48 -0.93
N ASN A 969 0.06 -30.50 -1.60
CA ASN A 969 1.24 -29.77 -1.12
C ASN A 969 0.94 -28.28 -0.87
N MET A 970 -0.34 -27.90 -0.83
CA MET A 970 -0.79 -26.56 -0.42
C MET A 970 -0.89 -26.49 1.10
N GLU A 971 -0.64 -25.32 1.70
CA GLU A 971 -0.72 -25.07 3.16
C GLU A 971 -2.18 -24.98 3.63
N VAL A 972 -2.87 -26.13 3.63
CA VAL A 972 -4.28 -26.27 4.00
C VAL A 972 -4.41 -26.84 5.41
N TYR A 973 -5.19 -26.14 6.22
CA TYR A 973 -5.49 -26.50 7.61
C TYR A 973 -6.95 -26.91 7.75
N TRP A 974 -7.20 -28.15 8.17
CA TRP A 974 -8.54 -28.69 8.36
C TRP A 974 -8.98 -28.60 9.82
N ASP A 975 -10.17 -28.05 10.04
CA ASP A 975 -10.87 -27.97 11.33
C ASP A 975 -11.82 -29.16 11.48
N SER A 976 -12.51 -29.56 10.40
CA SER A 976 -13.23 -30.84 10.41
C SER A 976 -13.22 -31.56 9.06
N LEU A 977 -13.36 -32.88 9.13
CA LEU A 977 -13.55 -33.74 7.97
C LEU A 977 -14.67 -34.76 8.24
N ARG A 978 -15.82 -34.54 7.60
CA ARG A 978 -17.09 -35.24 7.91
C ARG A 978 -17.78 -35.69 6.64
N TRP A 979 -18.83 -36.50 6.78
CA TRP A 979 -19.66 -36.92 5.65
C TRP A 979 -21.16 -36.77 5.93
N SER A 980 -21.96 -36.72 4.87
CA SER A 980 -23.43 -36.64 4.96
C SER A 980 -24.08 -37.32 3.75
N PHE A 981 -25.31 -37.82 3.90
CA PHE A 981 -26.10 -38.28 2.75
C PHE A 981 -26.70 -37.08 2.02
N ARG A 982 -26.53 -37.02 0.70
CA ARG A 982 -27.24 -36.05 -0.13
C ARG A 982 -28.73 -36.39 -0.13
N LEU A 983 -29.56 -35.40 0.19
CA LEU A 983 -31.02 -35.52 0.15
C LEU A 983 -31.57 -34.88 -1.13
N ALA A 984 -32.79 -35.26 -1.53
CA ALA A 984 -33.45 -34.67 -2.70
C ALA A 984 -33.81 -33.18 -2.48
N ASP A 985 -33.67 -32.37 -3.53
CA ASP A 985 -33.85 -30.90 -3.52
C ASP A 985 -35.21 -30.40 -3.04
N GLN A 986 -36.22 -31.27 -2.90
CA GLN A 986 -37.53 -30.93 -2.35
C GLN A 986 -37.51 -30.67 -0.82
N ALA A 987 -36.35 -30.80 -0.16
CA ALA A 987 -36.21 -30.67 1.29
C ALA A 987 -36.04 -29.22 1.81
N PHE A 988 -35.94 -28.22 0.94
CA PHE A 988 -35.81 -26.82 1.34
C PHE A 988 -36.61 -25.85 0.46
N THR A 989 -36.78 -24.62 0.93
CA THR A 989 -37.35 -23.50 0.17
C THR A 989 -36.33 -22.38 0.13
N GLN A 990 -35.97 -21.95 -1.09
CA GLN A 990 -35.06 -20.83 -1.31
C GLN A 990 -35.86 -19.56 -1.60
N THR A 991 -35.52 -18.46 -0.92
CA THR A 991 -36.08 -17.13 -1.15
C THR A 991 -34.95 -16.12 -1.29
N GLN A 992 -34.85 -15.45 -2.44
CA GLN A 992 -33.97 -14.28 -2.57
C GLN A 992 -34.59 -13.09 -1.84
N LEU A 993 -33.86 -12.55 -0.87
CA LEU A 993 -34.33 -11.43 -0.06
C LEU A 993 -34.16 -10.11 -0.82
N ALA A 994 -35.13 -9.22 -0.65
CA ALA A 994 -35.08 -7.90 -1.26
C ALA A 994 -34.01 -7.06 -0.58
N MET A 995 -33.01 -6.58 -1.33
CA MET A 995 -32.11 -5.55 -0.83
C MET A 995 -32.90 -4.25 -0.65
N THR A 996 -32.95 -3.74 0.59
CA THR A 996 -33.67 -2.52 0.94
C THR A 996 -32.76 -1.30 1.01
N SER A 997 -31.46 -1.51 1.25
CA SER A 997 -30.45 -0.46 1.30
C SER A 997 -29.07 -1.01 1.01
N SER A 998 -28.26 -0.21 0.33
CA SER A 998 -26.87 -0.47 -0.04
C SER A 998 -26.09 0.84 0.00
N GLN A 999 -25.19 0.98 0.98
CA GLN A 999 -24.45 2.23 1.20
C GLN A 999 -22.96 1.95 1.20
N LEU A 1000 -22.21 2.67 0.36
CA LEU A 1000 -20.74 2.68 0.41
C LEU A 1000 -20.27 3.84 1.29
N HIS A 1001 -19.32 3.59 2.19
CA HIS A 1001 -18.71 4.64 3.00
C HIS A 1001 -17.30 4.26 3.47
N GLY A 1002 -16.47 5.25 3.79
CA GLY A 1002 -15.18 5.03 4.44
C GLY A 1002 -15.38 4.56 5.87
N ARG A 1003 -14.84 3.38 6.21
CA ARG A 1003 -14.92 2.79 7.55
C ARG A 1003 -13.58 2.86 8.27
N GLY A 1004 -12.49 2.49 7.61
CA GLY A 1004 -11.21 2.17 8.22
C GLY A 1004 -10.99 0.66 8.36
N PHE A 1005 -10.00 0.30 9.17
CA PHE A 1005 -9.39 -1.01 9.31
C PHE A 1005 -9.67 -1.62 10.69
N SER A 1006 -9.79 -2.93 10.73
CA SER A 1006 -10.20 -3.76 11.86
C SER A 1006 -9.01 -4.13 12.74
N LYS A 1007 -9.29 -4.48 13.99
CA LYS A 1007 -8.31 -5.14 14.86
C LYS A 1007 -8.15 -6.61 14.48
N LEU A 1008 -6.92 -7.13 14.44
CA LEU A 1008 -6.63 -8.55 14.19
C LEU A 1008 -6.31 -9.32 15.50
N GLN A 1009 -6.82 -10.55 15.64
CA GLN A 1009 -6.50 -11.47 16.75
C GLN A 1009 -6.56 -12.95 16.32
N PRO A 1010 -5.77 -13.86 16.93
CA PRO A 1010 -4.38 -13.75 17.41
C PRO A 1010 -3.34 -14.08 16.30
N ILE A 1011 -2.08 -13.70 16.49
CA ILE A 1011 -0.99 -13.90 15.53
C ILE A 1011 -0.34 -15.28 15.76
N ASP A 1012 -0.94 -16.34 15.21
CA ASP A 1012 -0.28 -17.64 15.01
C ASP A 1012 -0.46 -18.03 13.54
N ARG A 1013 0.64 -18.27 12.81
CA ARG A 1013 0.61 -18.67 11.39
C ARG A 1013 -0.31 -19.87 11.14
N ARG A 1014 -0.43 -20.78 12.12
CA ARG A 1014 -1.24 -22.00 12.02
C ARG A 1014 -2.71 -21.78 12.36
N ARG A 1015 -3.11 -20.53 12.59
CA ARG A 1015 -4.50 -20.12 12.80
C ARG A 1015 -4.79 -18.95 11.86
N PRO A 1016 -6.03 -18.84 11.36
CA PRO A 1016 -6.36 -17.74 10.46
C PRO A 1016 -6.44 -16.42 11.23
N ASP A 1017 -5.79 -15.38 10.71
CA ASP A 1017 -5.95 -14.02 11.22
C ASP A 1017 -7.44 -13.64 11.19
N THR A 1018 -8.03 -13.39 12.37
CA THR A 1018 -9.46 -13.12 12.49
C THR A 1018 -9.69 -11.63 12.78
N PRO A 1019 -10.37 -10.89 11.89
CA PRO A 1019 -10.66 -9.49 12.13
C PRO A 1019 -11.84 -9.32 13.09
N ILE A 1020 -11.68 -8.41 14.02
CA ILE A 1020 -12.72 -7.95 14.93
C ILE A 1020 -13.28 -6.66 14.37
N TYR A 1021 -14.61 -6.54 14.29
CA TYR A 1021 -15.30 -5.43 13.62
C TYR A 1021 -14.99 -4.03 14.21
N GLU A 1022 -14.28 -3.94 15.34
CA GLU A 1022 -13.78 -2.70 15.92
C GLU A 1022 -12.73 -2.03 15.03
N VAL A 1023 -12.89 -0.73 14.78
CA VAL A 1023 -11.98 0.05 13.91
C VAL A 1023 -10.79 0.56 14.72
N THR A 1024 -9.58 0.17 14.33
CA THR A 1024 -8.31 0.62 14.95
C THR A 1024 -7.74 1.86 14.25
N SER A 1025 -8.07 2.01 12.97
CA SER A 1025 -7.37 2.87 12.02
C SER A 1025 -8.33 3.33 10.91
N ARG A 1026 -8.27 4.58 10.45
CA ARG A 1026 -9.10 5.20 9.38
C ARG A 1026 -8.29 5.96 8.33
N THR A 1027 -6.98 6.07 8.48
CA THR A 1027 -6.07 6.61 7.48
C THR A 1027 -5.64 5.51 6.50
N PRO A 1028 -5.27 5.88 5.27
CA PRO A 1028 -4.69 4.93 4.33
C PRO A 1028 -3.49 4.20 4.96
N GLN A 1029 -3.55 2.86 4.97
CA GLN A 1029 -2.48 1.96 5.41
C GLN A 1029 -1.57 1.55 4.24
N TRP A 1030 -2.01 1.75 3.00
CA TRP A 1030 -1.34 1.25 1.81
C TRP A 1030 -1.06 2.36 0.79
N MET A 1031 -0.14 2.07 -0.14
CA MET A 1031 -0.02 2.82 -1.39
C MET A 1031 -1.18 2.44 -2.32
N ASP A 1032 -2.37 3.00 -2.05
CA ASP A 1032 -3.59 2.66 -2.79
C ASP A 1032 -3.42 2.82 -4.30
N LEU A 1033 -4.07 1.94 -5.07
CA LEU A 1033 -4.06 1.95 -6.53
C LEU A 1033 -4.61 3.28 -7.03
N GLU A 1034 -3.87 3.91 -7.95
CA GLU A 1034 -4.29 5.19 -8.50
C GLU A 1034 -5.49 5.01 -9.44
N GLY A 1035 -6.53 5.81 -9.25
CA GLY A 1035 -7.62 5.87 -10.19
C GLY A 1035 -8.95 6.23 -9.57
N TYR A 1036 -10.01 5.80 -10.25
CA TYR A 1036 -11.37 6.18 -9.91
C TYR A 1036 -12.09 5.11 -9.13
N TYR A 1037 -12.67 5.56 -8.03
CA TYR A 1037 -13.47 4.76 -7.14
C TYR A 1037 -14.89 5.30 -7.08
N THR A 1038 -15.80 4.43 -6.64
CA THR A 1038 -17.20 4.78 -6.45
C THR A 1038 -17.33 5.78 -5.29
N ARG A 1039 -18.20 6.78 -5.46
CA ARG A 1039 -18.52 7.78 -4.44
C ARG A 1039 -19.22 7.11 -3.26
N TYR A 1040 -19.14 7.77 -2.12
CA TYR A 1040 -19.93 7.37 -0.95
C TYR A 1040 -21.43 7.65 -1.13
N GLY A 1041 -22.22 6.91 -0.35
CA GLY A 1041 -23.68 6.97 -0.34
C GLY A 1041 -24.31 5.76 -1.04
N ASP A 1042 -25.52 5.96 -1.58
CA ASP A 1042 -26.28 4.89 -2.21
C ASP A 1042 -25.65 4.43 -3.53
N VAL A 1043 -25.42 3.13 -3.62
CA VAL A 1043 -24.81 2.41 -4.75
C VAL A 1043 -25.69 1.27 -5.27
N GLY A 1044 -26.94 1.15 -4.83
CA GLY A 1044 -27.75 -0.05 -5.08
C GLY A 1044 -28.04 -0.36 -6.53
N VAL A 1045 -28.05 0.67 -7.39
CA VAL A 1045 -28.23 0.52 -8.83
C VAL A 1045 -27.08 -0.25 -9.48
N LEU A 1046 -25.88 -0.22 -8.89
CA LEU A 1046 -24.67 -0.91 -9.36
C LEU A 1046 -24.57 -2.36 -8.87
N LEU A 1047 -25.51 -2.83 -8.04
CA LEU A 1047 -25.45 -4.17 -7.43
C LEU A 1047 -26.63 -5.05 -7.85
N GLN A 1048 -27.47 -4.58 -8.78
CA GLN A 1048 -28.74 -5.24 -9.12
C GLN A 1048 -28.60 -6.45 -10.04
N ALA A 1049 -27.62 -6.42 -10.93
CA ALA A 1049 -27.40 -7.43 -11.95
C ALA A 1049 -25.91 -7.51 -12.29
N VAL A 1050 -25.52 -8.60 -12.93
CA VAL A 1050 -24.19 -8.75 -13.50
C VAL A 1050 -24.21 -8.08 -14.88
N ASP A 1051 -23.76 -6.82 -14.94
CA ASP A 1051 -23.82 -5.99 -16.15
C ASP A 1051 -22.60 -5.08 -16.37
N ASP A 1052 -21.46 -5.38 -15.72
CA ASP A 1052 -20.22 -4.61 -15.78
C ASP A 1052 -20.32 -3.17 -15.18
N ARG A 1053 -21.14 -3.00 -14.13
CA ARG A 1053 -21.34 -1.72 -13.44
C ARG A 1053 -20.89 -1.83 -11.99
N TYR A 1054 -19.68 -1.36 -11.70
CA TYR A 1054 -19.03 -1.72 -10.44
C TYR A 1054 -19.28 -0.77 -9.26
N VAL A 1055 -19.46 -1.33 -8.07
CA VAL A 1055 -18.99 -0.68 -6.86
C VAL A 1055 -17.49 -0.91 -6.76
N ILE A 1056 -16.70 0.14 -7.00
CA ILE A 1056 -15.23 0.12 -6.92
C ILE A 1056 -14.83 0.61 -5.52
N MET A 1057 -14.36 -0.31 -4.68
CA MET A 1057 -13.95 -0.07 -3.29
C MET A 1057 -12.43 0.02 -3.18
N ASN A 1058 -11.98 0.96 -2.35
CA ASN A 1058 -10.59 1.12 -1.93
C ASN A 1058 -10.38 0.51 -0.55
N ALA A 1059 -9.13 0.30 -0.15
CA ALA A 1059 -8.80 -0.04 1.22
C ALA A 1059 -9.37 0.98 2.23
N GLY A 1060 -9.90 0.44 3.33
CA GLY A 1060 -10.64 1.16 4.36
C GLY A 1060 -12.12 1.41 4.04
N ASP A 1061 -12.65 1.01 2.88
CA ASP A 1061 -14.08 1.17 2.58
C ASP A 1061 -14.94 0.05 3.16
N GLU A 1062 -16.22 0.37 3.42
CA GLU A 1062 -17.25 -0.59 3.78
C GLU A 1062 -18.48 -0.43 2.89
N LEU A 1063 -18.97 -1.57 2.38
CA LEU A 1063 -20.28 -1.72 1.77
C LEU A 1063 -21.27 -2.27 2.80
N ARG A 1064 -22.24 -1.44 3.18
CA ARG A 1064 -23.33 -1.79 4.09
C ARG A 1064 -24.56 -2.22 3.30
N LEU A 1065 -25.00 -3.46 3.51
CA LEU A 1065 -26.16 -4.04 2.84
C LEU A 1065 -27.26 -4.38 3.86
N ARG A 1066 -28.50 -4.06 3.51
CA ARG A 1066 -29.69 -4.45 4.27
C ARG A 1066 -30.67 -5.19 3.40
N PHE A 1067 -31.23 -6.26 3.94
CA PHE A 1067 -32.20 -7.11 3.26
C PHE A 1067 -33.49 -7.24 4.07
N SER A 1068 -34.62 -7.13 3.40
CA SER A 1068 -35.93 -7.33 4.02
C SER A 1068 -36.06 -8.76 4.53
N ALA A 1069 -36.41 -8.93 5.81
CA ALA A 1069 -36.75 -10.24 6.36
C ALA A 1069 -38.13 -10.74 5.90
N LYS A 1070 -38.93 -9.88 5.26
CA LYS A 1070 -40.19 -10.25 4.62
C LYS A 1070 -39.92 -10.78 3.19
N PRO A 1071 -40.62 -11.84 2.76
CA PRO A 1071 -40.51 -12.33 1.38
C PRO A 1071 -40.84 -11.24 0.37
N ASN A 1072 -40.16 -11.26 -0.78
CA ASN A 1072 -40.36 -10.31 -1.86
C ASN A 1072 -41.67 -10.64 -2.62
N TRP A 1073 -42.82 -10.20 -2.11
CA TRP A 1073 -44.14 -10.45 -2.74
C TRP A 1073 -44.38 -9.67 -4.04
N THR A 1074 -43.41 -8.87 -4.49
CA THR A 1074 -43.49 -8.02 -5.68
C THR A 1074 -43.18 -8.76 -6.98
N GLY A 1075 -42.66 -9.99 -6.94
CA GLY A 1075 -42.35 -10.81 -8.12
C GLY A 1075 -43.55 -11.56 -8.74
N LEU A 1076 -44.70 -11.63 -8.07
CA LEU A 1076 -45.91 -12.32 -8.56
C LEU A 1076 -46.82 -11.44 -9.43
N LEU A 1077 -46.41 -10.21 -9.75
CA LEU A 1077 -47.14 -9.31 -10.64
C LEU A 1077 -46.19 -8.67 -11.68
N SER A 1078 -45.46 -9.49 -12.45
CA SER A 1078 -44.88 -9.02 -13.71
C SER A 1078 -45.87 -9.20 -14.87
N ALA A 1079 -46.24 -8.05 -15.46
CA ALA A 1079 -46.64 -7.86 -16.84
C ALA A 1079 -47.60 -8.88 -17.52
N LYS A 1080 -48.88 -8.89 -17.12
CA LYS A 1080 -50.05 -9.07 -18.03
C LYS A 1080 -51.37 -8.85 -17.29
N SER A 1081 -51.83 -7.61 -17.14
CA SER A 1081 -53.26 -7.23 -16.99
C SER A 1081 -53.55 -5.77 -16.65
N LEU A 1082 -52.55 -4.89 -16.47
CA LEU A 1082 -52.77 -3.49 -16.05
C LEU A 1082 -52.64 -2.43 -17.16
N VAL A 1083 -53.09 -2.72 -18.39
CA VAL A 1083 -53.16 -1.70 -19.48
C VAL A 1083 -54.56 -1.51 -20.08
N ASN A 1084 -55.56 -2.33 -19.78
CA ASN A 1084 -56.92 -2.11 -20.29
C ASN A 1084 -57.95 -2.00 -19.16
N LEU A 1085 -58.02 -0.87 -18.43
CA LEU A 1085 -59.29 -0.34 -17.87
C LEU A 1085 -59.16 1.01 -17.11
N ARG A 1086 -58.30 1.94 -17.53
CA ARG A 1086 -58.32 3.33 -17.01
C ARG A 1086 -58.20 4.39 -18.11
N ALA A 1087 -59.04 4.26 -19.12
CA ALA A 1087 -59.46 5.37 -19.97
C ALA A 1087 -60.82 4.99 -20.58
N ASN A 1088 -61.92 5.45 -19.96
CA ASN A 1088 -63.30 5.56 -20.49
C ASN A 1088 -64.44 5.42 -19.45
N VAL A 1089 -64.27 5.89 -18.20
CA VAL A 1089 -65.42 6.04 -17.28
C VAL A 1089 -65.41 7.39 -16.52
N ALA A 1090 -64.85 8.44 -17.12
CA ALA A 1090 -64.94 9.81 -16.59
C ALA A 1090 -65.99 10.68 -17.32
N THR A 1091 -66.88 10.08 -18.13
CA THR A 1091 -67.84 10.86 -18.92
C THR A 1091 -69.15 10.13 -19.21
N PHE A 1092 -69.81 9.45 -18.24
CA PHE A 1092 -71.19 9.00 -18.49
C PHE A 1092 -72.13 8.70 -17.30
N ALA A 1093 -71.84 9.08 -16.05
CA ALA A 1093 -72.75 8.81 -14.93
C ALA A 1093 -73.06 10.05 -14.09
N ARG A 1094 -73.70 11.04 -14.72
CA ARG A 1094 -74.40 12.15 -14.04
C ARG A 1094 -75.78 12.34 -14.67
N ARG A 1095 -76.63 11.32 -14.61
CA ARG A 1095 -78.08 11.44 -14.85
C ARG A 1095 -78.72 10.07 -14.60
N TRP A 1096 -79.88 10.09 -13.93
CA TRP A 1096 -80.81 8.98 -13.68
C TRP A 1096 -80.76 8.28 -12.32
N ILE A 1097 -81.42 8.96 -11.38
CA ILE A 1097 -82.38 8.46 -10.37
C ILE A 1097 -81.87 8.17 -8.94
N PRO A 1098 -82.64 8.62 -7.91
CA PRO A 1098 -82.20 8.82 -6.52
C PRO A 1098 -82.90 7.90 -5.48
N GLY A 1099 -82.35 7.84 -4.26
CA GLY A 1099 -83.03 7.34 -3.05
C GLY A 1099 -82.80 5.85 -2.77
N ALA A 1100 -82.24 5.50 -1.59
CA ALA A 1100 -82.97 4.97 -0.43
C ALA A 1100 -82.40 3.55 -0.14
N PHE A 1101 -82.16 3.05 1.07
CA PHE A 1101 -82.61 3.41 2.42
C PHE A 1101 -81.75 2.62 3.45
N HIS A 1102 -81.43 3.29 4.57
CA HIS A 1102 -81.53 2.87 5.99
C HIS A 1102 -81.31 1.44 6.54
N ALA A 1103 -80.77 1.47 7.78
CA ALA A 1103 -81.03 0.61 8.95
C ALA A 1103 -80.20 -0.69 9.08
N LEU A 1104 -79.69 -1.13 10.25
CA LEU A 1104 -79.99 -0.82 11.65
C LEU A 1104 -78.84 -1.33 12.55
N THR A 1105 -78.58 -0.60 13.63
CA THR A 1105 -77.83 -0.96 14.84
C THR A 1105 -78.63 -1.91 15.75
N SER A 1106 -78.02 -2.93 16.36
CA SER A 1106 -78.24 -3.31 17.78
C SER A 1106 -77.29 -4.41 18.30
N VAL A 1107 -76.41 -3.99 19.22
CA VAL A 1107 -75.97 -4.57 20.50
C VAL A 1107 -76.23 -6.06 20.85
N ALA A 1108 -75.11 -6.72 21.19
CA ALA A 1108 -74.82 -7.77 22.18
C ALA A 1108 -75.94 -8.46 23.00
N THR A 1109 -75.79 -9.77 23.23
CA THR A 1109 -75.31 -10.37 24.51
C THR A 1109 -75.42 -11.91 24.57
N SER A 1110 -74.38 -12.55 25.15
CA SER A 1110 -74.34 -13.89 25.80
C SER A 1110 -74.52 -15.13 24.90
N THR A 1111 -73.87 -16.29 25.05
CA THR A 1111 -72.86 -16.84 25.98
C THR A 1111 -72.41 -18.18 25.37
N GLN A 1112 -71.12 -18.53 25.54
CA GLN A 1112 -70.53 -19.88 25.58
C GLN A 1112 -70.96 -20.96 24.56
N HIS A 1113 -70.04 -21.35 23.66
CA HIS A 1113 -69.60 -22.76 23.48
C HIS A 1113 -68.38 -22.86 22.54
N SER A 1114 -67.60 -23.92 22.76
CA SER A 1114 -66.28 -24.30 22.22
C SER A 1114 -66.09 -24.18 20.69
N PRO A 1115 -64.82 -24.07 20.22
CA PRO A 1115 -64.51 -23.82 18.82
C PRO A 1115 -64.62 -25.10 18.00
N ALA A 1116 -65.31 -25.02 16.86
CA ALA A 1116 -65.25 -26.04 15.82
C ALA A 1116 -64.81 -25.39 14.50
N ASN A 1117 -63.59 -25.76 14.10
CA ASN A 1117 -63.10 -25.94 12.73
C ASN A 1117 -63.21 -24.76 11.75
N LEU A 1118 -62.15 -23.94 11.74
CA LEU A 1118 -61.55 -23.46 10.50
C LEU A 1118 -60.45 -24.45 10.06
N PRO A 1119 -60.24 -24.69 8.76
CA PRO A 1119 -59.28 -25.67 8.26
C PRO A 1119 -57.85 -25.27 8.63
N GLY A 1120 -57.06 -26.26 9.03
CA GLY A 1120 -55.80 -26.10 9.74
C GLY A 1120 -54.77 -25.21 9.05
N ILE A 1121 -54.35 -24.16 9.74
CA ILE A 1121 -52.96 -23.71 9.72
C ILE A 1121 -52.20 -24.78 10.49
N GLY A 1122 -51.54 -25.68 9.76
CA GLY A 1122 -50.66 -26.67 10.34
C GLY A 1122 -49.56 -26.00 11.16
N THR A 1123 -49.19 -26.65 12.25
CA THR A 1123 -48.09 -26.33 13.17
C THR A 1123 -46.69 -26.48 12.55
N ASP A 1124 -46.51 -26.19 11.26
CA ASP A 1124 -45.27 -26.44 10.49
C ASP A 1124 -44.16 -25.39 10.72
N GLY A 1125 -44.41 -24.36 11.52
CA GLY A 1125 -43.40 -23.32 11.81
C GLY A 1125 -42.33 -23.72 12.82
N ALA A 1126 -42.57 -24.75 13.64
CA ALA A 1126 -41.67 -25.12 14.74
C ALA A 1126 -40.50 -26.02 14.33
N ASP A 1127 -40.56 -26.64 13.15
CA ASP A 1127 -39.63 -27.70 12.72
C ASP A 1127 -38.67 -27.27 11.59
N LYS A 1128 -38.68 -25.99 11.23
CA LYS A 1128 -37.80 -25.41 10.20
C LYS A 1128 -36.67 -24.58 10.82
N LYS A 1129 -35.52 -24.57 10.15
CA LYS A 1129 -34.34 -23.75 10.41
C LYS A 1129 -34.04 -22.95 9.13
N ARG A 1130 -33.52 -21.74 9.29
CA ARG A 1130 -33.10 -20.87 8.18
C ARG A 1130 -31.59 -20.75 8.15
N THR A 1131 -31.00 -21.05 7.00
CA THR A 1131 -29.59 -20.79 6.69
C THR A 1131 -29.52 -19.75 5.57
N PHE A 1132 -28.43 -18.99 5.49
CA PHE A 1132 -28.30 -17.96 4.47
C PHE A 1132 -27.11 -18.26 3.54
N VAL A 1133 -27.24 -17.86 2.28
CA VAL A 1133 -26.15 -17.89 1.30
C VAL A 1133 -26.01 -16.49 0.72
N LEU A 1134 -24.85 -15.89 0.91
CA LEU A 1134 -24.48 -14.63 0.27
C LEU A 1134 -23.88 -14.96 -1.09
N VAL A 1135 -24.40 -14.33 -2.14
CA VAL A 1135 -23.94 -14.48 -3.52
C VAL A 1135 -23.37 -13.14 -3.96
N GLY A 1136 -22.19 -13.16 -4.56
CA GLY A 1136 -21.52 -11.97 -5.07
C GLY A 1136 -20.91 -12.26 -6.43
N ASP A 1137 -20.90 -11.26 -7.29
CA ASP A 1137 -20.16 -11.27 -8.53
C ASP A 1137 -19.23 -10.05 -8.56
N GLY A 1138 -17.98 -10.30 -8.91
CA GLY A 1138 -16.98 -9.25 -8.95
C GLY A 1138 -15.55 -9.75 -9.07
N TRP A 1139 -14.62 -8.82 -8.86
CA TRP A 1139 -13.18 -9.04 -8.96
C TRP A 1139 -12.42 -8.37 -7.83
N VAL A 1140 -11.21 -8.88 -7.60
CA VAL A 1140 -10.23 -8.29 -6.69
C VAL A 1140 -8.94 -8.06 -7.45
N LYS A 1141 -8.32 -6.89 -7.27
CA LYS A 1141 -7.04 -6.54 -7.88
C LYS A 1141 -6.06 -6.11 -6.79
N ASP A 1142 -4.92 -6.78 -6.75
CA ASP A 1142 -3.85 -6.57 -5.77
C ASP A 1142 -2.94 -5.39 -6.18
N GLY A 1143 -2.40 -4.70 -5.18
CA GLY A 1143 -1.36 -3.68 -5.31
C GLY A 1143 0.06 -4.23 -5.34
N ASP A 1144 0.24 -5.54 -5.14
CA ASP A 1144 1.53 -6.22 -5.23
C ASP A 1144 2.27 -5.95 -6.56
N PHE A 1145 3.59 -5.82 -6.49
CA PHE A 1145 4.45 -5.39 -7.59
C PHE A 1145 4.31 -6.27 -8.84
N ASN A 1146 4.14 -7.58 -8.65
CA ASN A 1146 4.03 -8.56 -9.73
C ASN A 1146 2.59 -8.79 -10.21
N THR A 1147 1.63 -7.99 -9.72
CA THR A 1147 0.26 -7.95 -10.22
C THR A 1147 0.16 -7.04 -11.46
N THR A 1148 -0.50 -7.53 -12.51
CA THR A 1148 -0.68 -6.75 -13.74
C THR A 1148 -1.45 -5.45 -13.46
N PHE A 1149 -0.89 -4.30 -13.85
CA PHE A 1149 -1.42 -2.96 -13.60
C PHE A 1149 -1.62 -2.62 -12.10
N SER A 1150 -0.75 -3.13 -11.21
CA SER A 1150 -0.84 -2.96 -9.75
C SER A 1150 -0.75 -1.52 -9.21
N ARG A 1151 -0.31 -0.56 -10.04
CA ARG A 1151 -0.28 0.87 -9.66
C ARG A 1151 -1.63 1.56 -9.81
N THR A 1152 -2.62 0.92 -10.43
CA THR A 1152 -3.82 1.62 -10.89
C THR A 1152 -5.07 0.77 -10.91
N VAL A 1153 -6.22 1.40 -10.71
CA VAL A 1153 -7.54 0.77 -10.81
C VAL A 1153 -7.78 0.20 -12.22
N ARG A 1154 -7.15 0.76 -13.25
CA ARG A 1154 -7.39 0.42 -14.67
C ARG A 1154 -6.45 -0.69 -15.18
N PRO A 1155 -6.80 -1.38 -16.29
CA PRO A 1155 -8.07 -1.31 -17.04
C PRO A 1155 -9.23 -1.91 -16.22
N LEU A 1156 -10.49 -1.57 -16.50
CA LEU A 1156 -11.58 -2.23 -15.78
C LEU A 1156 -11.76 -3.68 -16.27
N PRO A 1157 -12.06 -4.64 -15.37
CA PRO A 1157 -12.45 -6.00 -15.79
C PRO A 1157 -13.77 -5.94 -16.57
N SER A 1158 -14.08 -6.96 -17.38
CA SER A 1158 -15.39 -7.07 -18.04
C SER A 1158 -15.76 -8.53 -18.30
N HIS A 1159 -17.03 -8.87 -18.10
CA HIS A 1159 -17.58 -10.18 -18.45
C HIS A 1159 -17.43 -10.54 -19.94
N SER A 1160 -17.33 -9.54 -20.82
CA SER A 1160 -17.12 -9.77 -22.26
C SER A 1160 -15.73 -10.35 -22.58
N SER A 1161 -14.75 -10.13 -21.69
CA SER A 1161 -13.37 -10.57 -21.87
C SER A 1161 -13.10 -12.00 -21.40
N ILE A 1162 -14.05 -12.62 -20.68
CA ILE A 1162 -13.96 -14.00 -20.15
C ILE A 1162 -13.78 -15.05 -21.26
N HIS A 1163 -14.24 -14.74 -22.49
CA HIS A 1163 -14.16 -15.61 -23.65
C HIS A 1163 -13.24 -15.09 -24.77
N GLY A 1164 -12.45 -14.04 -24.50
CA GLY A 1164 -11.53 -13.39 -25.44
C GLY A 1164 -10.16 -13.11 -24.82
N SER A 1165 -9.29 -12.41 -25.53
CA SER A 1165 -8.01 -11.94 -24.98
C SER A 1165 -8.25 -10.74 -24.06
N SER A 1166 -7.94 -10.90 -22.78
CA SER A 1166 -7.99 -9.85 -21.76
C SER A 1166 -6.63 -9.17 -21.61
N PRO A 1167 -6.60 -7.86 -21.27
CA PRO A 1167 -5.34 -7.19 -20.90
C PRO A 1167 -4.70 -7.79 -19.64
N TYR A 1168 -5.44 -8.59 -18.86
CA TYR A 1168 -4.97 -9.26 -17.65
C TYR A 1168 -4.37 -10.66 -17.88
N ASP A 1169 -4.39 -11.17 -19.12
CA ASP A 1169 -3.95 -12.54 -19.41
C ASP A 1169 -2.41 -12.72 -19.41
N ALA A 1170 -1.62 -11.65 -19.24
CA ALA A 1170 -0.16 -11.68 -19.23
C ALA A 1170 0.42 -10.87 -18.04
N PRO A 1171 0.98 -11.53 -17.00
CA PRO A 1171 1.60 -10.88 -15.85
C PRO A 1171 2.86 -10.11 -16.25
N GLY A 1172 3.12 -8.99 -15.57
CA GLY A 1172 4.31 -8.15 -15.80
C GLY A 1172 4.30 -7.31 -17.08
N ASN A 1173 3.34 -7.51 -17.98
CA ASN A 1173 3.19 -6.71 -19.19
C ASN A 1173 2.34 -5.46 -18.90
N ASN A 1174 2.91 -4.49 -18.19
CA ASN A 1174 2.31 -3.17 -18.01
C ASN A 1174 2.41 -2.37 -19.32
N GLN A 1175 1.72 -2.82 -20.38
CA GLN A 1175 1.54 -2.02 -21.58
C GLN A 1175 0.99 -0.64 -21.19
N PRO A 1176 1.37 0.44 -21.90
CA PRO A 1176 0.81 1.75 -21.63
C PRO A 1176 -0.71 1.67 -21.60
N LEU A 1177 -1.31 2.08 -20.48
CA LEU A 1177 -2.75 2.03 -20.35
C LEU A 1177 -3.39 2.85 -21.48
N PRO A 1178 -4.34 2.28 -22.23
CA PRO A 1178 -5.07 3.06 -23.20
C PRO A 1178 -5.83 4.18 -22.46
N PRO A 1179 -6.10 5.33 -23.12
CA PRO A 1179 -6.96 6.36 -22.55
C PRO A 1179 -8.28 5.77 -22.02
N LEU A 1180 -8.86 6.38 -20.98
CA LEU A 1180 -10.13 5.89 -20.41
C LEU A 1180 -11.26 5.80 -21.45
N ALA A 1181 -11.22 6.61 -22.52
CA ALA A 1181 -12.15 6.47 -23.65
C ALA A 1181 -12.19 5.11 -24.28
N ASP A 1182 -11.05 4.44 -24.32
CA ASP A 1182 -10.90 3.22 -25.08
C ASP A 1182 -11.17 2.00 -24.18
N ASP A 1183 -11.46 2.23 -22.90
CA ASP A 1183 -11.86 1.21 -21.94
C ASP A 1183 -13.30 0.71 -22.26
N PRO A 1184 -13.50 -0.60 -22.51
CA PRO A 1184 -14.80 -1.14 -22.90
C PRO A 1184 -15.92 -0.87 -21.88
N VAL A 1185 -15.60 -0.95 -20.59
CA VAL A 1185 -16.59 -0.72 -19.52
C VAL A 1185 -16.96 0.75 -19.47
N TYR A 1186 -15.98 1.65 -19.60
CA TYR A 1186 -16.26 3.08 -19.73
C TYR A 1186 -17.17 3.35 -20.92
N LEU A 1187 -16.86 2.79 -22.11
CA LEU A 1187 -17.66 2.98 -23.31
C LEU A 1187 -19.11 2.51 -23.15
N GLN A 1188 -19.33 1.40 -22.44
CA GLN A 1188 -20.64 0.83 -22.19
C GLN A 1188 -21.42 1.61 -21.13
N HIS A 1189 -20.75 2.11 -20.09
CA HIS A 1189 -21.36 2.70 -18.89
C HIS A 1189 -20.89 4.12 -18.58
N GLN A 1190 -20.72 4.97 -19.60
CA GLN A 1190 -20.24 6.36 -19.44
C GLN A 1190 -20.99 7.16 -18.37
N ALA A 1191 -22.31 6.94 -18.22
CA ALA A 1191 -23.14 7.62 -17.23
C ALA A 1191 -22.71 7.33 -15.78
N ASP A 1192 -22.18 6.14 -15.48
CA ASP A 1192 -21.75 5.78 -14.12
C ASP A 1192 -20.53 6.56 -13.68
N TRP A 1193 -19.68 6.98 -14.62
CA TRP A 1193 -18.55 7.88 -14.34
C TRP A 1193 -18.99 9.29 -13.95
N GLN A 1194 -20.22 9.68 -14.26
CA GLN A 1194 -20.78 10.97 -13.84
C GLN A 1194 -21.41 10.90 -12.46
N VAL A 1195 -22.04 9.77 -12.14
CA VAL A 1195 -22.91 9.63 -10.97
C VAL A 1195 -22.22 8.89 -9.84
N PHE A 1196 -21.41 7.90 -10.15
CA PHE A 1196 -20.85 6.94 -9.21
C PHE A 1196 -19.33 7.02 -9.14
N HIS A 1197 -18.58 6.86 -10.23
CA HIS A 1197 -17.11 6.81 -10.20
C HIS A 1197 -16.48 8.21 -10.17
N THR A 1198 -16.65 8.93 -9.07
CA THR A 1198 -16.23 10.34 -8.95
C THR A 1198 -15.14 10.58 -7.92
N ARG A 1199 -14.75 9.57 -7.12
CA ARG A 1199 -13.67 9.67 -6.14
C ARG A 1199 -12.35 9.26 -6.79
N TYR A 1200 -11.47 10.21 -7.07
CA TYR A 1200 -10.12 9.90 -7.56
C TYR A 1200 -9.17 9.74 -6.37
N ILE A 1201 -8.42 8.63 -6.32
CA ILE A 1201 -7.45 8.32 -5.25
C ILE A 1201 -6.05 8.26 -5.87
N THR A 1202 -5.06 8.74 -5.11
CA THR A 1202 -3.64 8.72 -5.49
C THR A 1202 -2.79 8.18 -4.33
N PRO A 1203 -1.63 7.56 -4.62
CA PRO A 1203 -0.70 7.07 -3.58
C PRO A 1203 0.00 8.22 -2.83
N GLN A 1204 -0.13 9.46 -3.32
CA GLN A 1204 0.56 10.65 -2.80
C GLN A 1204 0.26 10.93 -1.33
N ALA A 1205 -0.93 10.57 -0.85
CA ALA A 1205 -1.29 10.68 0.57
C ALA A 1205 -0.30 9.94 1.47
N PHE A 1206 0.03 8.72 1.05
CA PHE A 1206 0.91 7.79 1.73
C PHE A 1206 2.36 8.23 1.55
N GLN A 1207 2.76 8.54 0.31
CA GLN A 1207 4.11 9.05 0.00
C GLN A 1207 4.41 10.35 0.78
N GLN A 1208 3.48 11.30 0.85
CA GLN A 1208 3.67 12.54 1.60
C GLN A 1208 3.76 12.33 3.13
N LYS A 1209 3.13 11.29 3.69
CA LYS A 1209 3.35 10.91 5.10
C LYS A 1209 4.79 10.45 5.34
N LEU A 1210 5.45 9.87 4.33
CA LEU A 1210 6.82 9.37 4.41
C LEU A 1210 7.88 10.47 4.24
N ILE A 1211 7.55 11.61 3.62
CA ILE A 1211 8.55 12.61 3.17
C ILE A 1211 8.53 13.91 4.01
N ARG A 1212 7.43 14.25 4.69
CA ARG A 1212 7.24 15.61 5.23
C ARG A 1212 7.51 15.72 6.74
N HIS A 1213 8.78 15.75 7.12
CA HIS A 1213 9.22 16.24 8.44
C HIS A 1213 10.08 17.52 8.41
N ASP A 1214 10.05 18.37 7.37
CA ASP A 1214 10.44 19.80 7.54
C ASP A 1214 10.00 20.76 6.42
N ARG A 1215 8.69 20.89 6.14
CA ARG A 1215 8.20 22.07 5.38
C ARG A 1215 7.71 23.15 6.33
N SER A 1216 8.64 23.76 7.07
CA SER A 1216 8.43 25.07 7.68
C SER A 1216 8.63 26.23 6.68
N SER A 1217 9.00 25.96 5.43
CA SER A 1217 9.06 26.94 4.34
C SER A 1217 7.88 26.78 3.36
N PHE A 1218 6.71 27.28 3.73
CA PHE A 1218 5.96 28.01 2.70
C PHE A 1218 6.88 29.14 2.24
N PRO A 1219 7.04 29.39 0.93
CA PRO A 1219 7.95 30.43 0.48
C PRO A 1219 7.58 31.70 1.23
N SER A 1220 8.52 32.21 2.02
CA SER A 1220 8.56 33.62 2.29
C SER A 1220 8.53 34.25 0.91
N VAL A 1221 7.37 34.78 0.52
CA VAL A 1221 7.31 35.74 -0.56
C VAL A 1221 8.25 36.85 -0.10
N GLU A 1222 9.49 36.82 -0.61
CA GLU A 1222 10.41 37.92 -0.48
C GLU A 1222 9.64 39.20 -0.85
N LYS A 1223 9.70 40.18 0.04
CA LYS A 1223 9.25 41.54 -0.23
C LYS A 1223 10.45 42.41 -0.51
#